data_AF-A0A1G9D069-F1
#
_entry.id   AF-A0A1G9D069-F1
#
_cell.length_a   1.000
_cell.length_b   1.000
_cell.length_c   1.000
_cell.angle_alpha   90.00
_cell.angle_beta   90.00
_cell.angle_gamma   90.00
#
_symmetry.space_group_name_H-M   'P 1'
#
loop_
_entity.id
_entity.type
_entity.pdbx_description
1 polymer ?
#
loop_
_entity_poly.entity_id
_entity_poly.type
_entity_poly.pdbx_seq_one_letter_code
_entity_poly.pdbx_strand_id
1 'polypeptide(L)'
;MRKIYFITIVSLLANMTFGQQKIRVHNSGNIMYAKEVTSVDSIKLDPTYAKFKLSDAVSTLDLQKTVIDSLTFTSNTINLDKIYIIYNGTDNATIINPYATQGVTITANAGIVNVAATSGIANLEYNILGSAANGSLTIATDAAVNLILNNLTLTNPNGAALTVSGGKITNILLSAGTTNTLSDGTASTKNGTITTDGPIVIGNTGTILVSGIKKHGINTSSTITIQGGTTTVSSAASDGFHSEGYAMSGGTANITSLGDGIDAGNGAIAITAGTINVTSTGSDVKAIKTGTNTLNISGGTINVVVSGAQSKGISAKGDITFSGGNITANISGAAVLTAAESGFDPSYATAIKSDAEIIVNGGTFNIALTNTANGSKGFSSGTGITITDGNFTLNAAGPGAVYTNTAGVVDSYSTSGFTADTAVTITGGTFNITITGSGGKGLSADGNIVIGSATGAPSITVTNTAARFLVSGTEGSATADYTSPKGIKADGNVTIANGNLIVSVANQNSACIDSDSAIFVTGGTVGLTVGGNQSKGIMAKGDINLNGGTVNVTATGGVFLETSGSGFDPAYTAGFKSDTNVNLAGATVTVSGSGAAFKAISSDGNIDMTAGNVTITNNGSGTTYRNATGVMDSYSAAAFSADGNISVTGGTLTTTTSGAGGKGLKADGAIVIGSATGNPTTNIKTTGARFLVSGTDYAHPKTVVAAGAVTINNGNNTINSTDDGVHSDLAVTVNGGNTIINAISTTQGMGEGVEAPTITFAGGVTNVTASNDGINATYGTVSGGTESNDGSNLFVTGGILIVAGSDAIDSNGNITISGGTTIVSGPTNQPEEGIDFNGTFLMNGGTLIAAGSNSNMTKSMGAASTQTSMYIKSSAQLAASSMLHIENASGTEMVTFKPKNGVYYFHFSSPNLAASTSYKIYFGGTYTGGSFVGGSSPWGLYTGGTYASTGGTLKSTTTTSATNRVNMITF
;
A
#
# COMPACT_ATOMS: atom_id res chain seq x y z
N MET A 1 42.30 -121.34 -1.23
CA MET A 1 43.39 -120.61 -1.94
C MET A 1 42.88 -119.20 -2.21
N ARG A 2 43.29 -118.19 -1.41
CA ARG A 2 44.35 -117.22 -1.74
C ARG A 2 44.30 -116.65 -3.17
N LYS A 3 44.02 -115.35 -3.20
CA LYS A 3 44.69 -114.27 -3.96
C LYS A 3 44.07 -113.74 -5.27
N ILE A 4 43.69 -112.44 -5.14
CA ILE A 4 44.01 -111.27 -5.98
C ILE A 4 43.21 -111.10 -7.27
N TYR A 5 42.40 -110.03 -7.32
CA TYR A 5 42.51 -108.85 -8.21
C TYR A 5 41.65 -107.72 -7.60
N PHE A 6 42.29 -106.63 -7.14
CA PHE A 6 42.36 -105.30 -7.80
C PHE A 6 41.14 -104.42 -7.47
N ILE A 7 41.26 -103.43 -6.58
CA ILE A 7 41.82 -102.08 -6.84
C ILE A 7 41.04 -101.38 -7.96
N THR A 8 39.88 -100.82 -7.62
CA THR A 8 39.22 -99.71 -8.37
C THR A 8 38.08 -98.99 -7.63
N ILE A 9 37.75 -99.32 -6.37
CA ILE A 9 36.61 -98.71 -5.65
C ILE A 9 37.01 -97.82 -4.46
N VAL A 10 38.29 -97.79 -4.07
CA VAL A 10 38.76 -96.95 -2.94
C VAL A 10 39.22 -95.54 -3.37
N SER A 11 39.35 -95.27 -4.68
CA SER A 11 39.62 -93.92 -5.21
C SER A 11 38.36 -93.12 -5.59
N LEU A 12 37.16 -93.73 -5.57
CA LEU A 12 35.89 -93.04 -5.87
C LEU A 12 35.12 -92.56 -4.63
N LEU A 13 35.58 -92.86 -3.41
CA LEU A 13 34.95 -92.42 -2.15
C LEU A 13 35.73 -91.30 -1.43
N ALA A 14 36.86 -90.83 -1.98
CA ALA A 14 37.63 -89.72 -1.43
C ALA A 14 37.12 -88.32 -1.87
N ASN A 15 36.11 -88.25 -2.73
CA ASN A 15 35.56 -86.99 -3.26
C ASN A 15 34.09 -86.76 -2.88
N MET A 16 33.64 -87.27 -1.73
CA MET A 16 32.45 -86.72 -1.08
C MET A 16 32.91 -85.79 0.04
N THR A 17 33.45 -84.64 -0.35
CA THR A 17 33.51 -83.50 0.57
C THR A 17 32.06 -83.11 0.87
N PHE A 18 31.51 -83.57 1.99
CA PHE A 18 30.33 -82.93 2.56
C PHE A 18 30.75 -81.49 2.83
N GLY A 19 30.23 -80.55 2.04
CA GLY A 19 30.49 -79.13 2.26
C GLY A 19 30.22 -78.81 3.73
N GLN A 20 31.20 -78.21 4.40
CA GLN A 20 31.09 -77.87 5.82
C GLN A 20 29.83 -77.02 6.01
N GLN A 21 28.89 -77.51 6.84
CA GLN A 21 27.65 -76.78 7.11
C GLN A 21 27.97 -75.62 8.06
N LYS A 22 27.48 -74.42 7.73
CA LYS A 22 27.52 -73.22 8.57
C LYS A 22 26.17 -73.01 9.25
N ILE A 23 26.19 -72.71 10.55
CA ILE A 23 25.03 -72.12 11.23
C ILE A 23 24.98 -70.62 10.94
N ARG A 24 23.79 -70.11 10.65
CA ARG A 24 23.50 -68.70 10.38
C ARG A 24 22.50 -68.18 11.40
N VAL A 25 22.79 -67.03 11.98
CA VAL A 25 21.89 -66.27 12.83
C VAL A 25 21.36 -65.10 12.02
N HIS A 26 20.04 -64.96 11.98
CA HIS A 26 19.37 -63.89 11.25
C HIS A 26 18.83 -62.81 12.21
N ASN A 27 18.92 -61.55 11.77
CA ASN A 27 18.26 -60.40 12.39
C ASN A 27 17.66 -59.50 11.31
N SER A 28 16.38 -59.18 11.44
CA SER A 28 15.60 -58.44 10.44
C SER A 28 15.82 -58.96 9.01
N GLY A 29 15.79 -60.28 8.82
CA GLY A 29 16.03 -60.95 7.53
C GLY A 29 17.47 -60.91 6.98
N ASN A 30 18.42 -60.29 7.68
CA ASN A 30 19.85 -60.28 7.32
C ASN A 30 20.62 -61.36 8.08
N ILE A 31 21.68 -61.90 7.48
CA ILE A 31 22.61 -62.80 8.17
C ILE A 31 23.54 -61.96 9.05
N MET A 32 23.29 -61.99 10.36
CA MET A 32 24.05 -61.23 11.34
C MET A 32 25.32 -61.96 11.78
N TYR A 33 25.27 -63.29 11.89
CA TYR A 33 26.42 -64.11 12.28
C TYR A 33 26.39 -65.43 11.51
N ALA A 34 27.55 -65.93 11.12
CA ALA A 34 27.69 -67.25 10.55
C ALA A 34 29.00 -67.90 10.99
N LYS A 35 28.95 -69.19 11.28
CA LYS A 35 30.14 -69.96 11.67
C LYS A 35 30.00 -71.43 11.27
N GLU A 36 31.11 -72.09 10.95
CA GLU A 36 31.13 -73.53 10.69
C GLU A 36 30.55 -74.30 11.89
N VAL A 37 29.61 -75.20 11.64
CA VAL A 37 28.98 -76.02 12.69
C VAL A 37 30.03 -76.79 13.48
N THR A 38 31.08 -77.28 12.82
CA THR A 38 32.18 -78.00 13.47
C THR A 38 33.02 -77.15 14.43
N SER A 39 32.90 -75.82 14.37
CA SER A 39 33.58 -74.92 15.30
C SER A 39 32.70 -74.46 16.46
N VAL A 40 31.40 -74.80 16.42
CA VAL A 40 30.45 -74.53 17.50
C VAL A 40 30.43 -75.76 18.42
N ASP A 41 30.96 -75.61 19.63
CA ASP A 41 30.98 -76.66 20.65
C ASP A 41 29.59 -76.86 21.27
N SER A 42 28.96 -75.76 21.71
CA SER A 42 27.59 -75.80 22.22
C SER A 42 26.84 -74.49 22.00
N ILE A 43 25.51 -74.60 21.93
CA ILE A 43 24.58 -73.46 21.96
C ILE A 43 23.70 -73.62 23.19
N LYS A 44 23.78 -72.68 24.14
CA LYS A 44 22.96 -72.65 25.34
C LYS A 44 21.94 -71.52 25.26
N LEU A 45 20.67 -71.84 25.43
CA LEU A 45 19.61 -70.84 25.57
C LEU A 45 19.33 -70.64 27.06
N ASP A 46 19.56 -69.42 27.56
CA ASP A 46 19.14 -69.02 28.90
C ASP A 46 17.96 -68.04 28.83
N PRO A 47 17.44 -67.49 29.95
CA PRO A 47 16.32 -66.55 29.91
C PRO A 47 16.54 -65.32 29.01
N THR A 48 17.79 -64.87 28.82
CA THR A 48 18.15 -63.64 28.11
C THR A 48 18.85 -63.90 26.79
N TYR A 49 19.82 -64.83 26.77
CA TYR A 49 20.76 -65.01 25.68
C TYR A 49 20.68 -66.39 25.01
N ALA A 50 20.97 -66.42 23.72
CA ALA A 50 21.52 -67.56 23.02
C ALA A 50 23.05 -67.44 23.05
N LYS A 51 23.71 -68.30 23.82
CA LYS A 51 25.17 -68.32 24.01
C LYS A 51 25.81 -69.36 23.10
N PHE A 52 26.67 -68.92 22.21
CA PHE A 52 27.45 -69.78 21.32
C PHE A 52 28.85 -69.96 21.90
N LYS A 53 29.18 -71.18 22.31
CA LYS A 53 30.55 -71.55 22.69
C LYS A 53 31.26 -72.08 21.45
N LEU A 54 32.32 -71.41 21.02
CA LEU A 54 33.20 -71.94 19.98
C LEU A 54 34.29 -72.80 20.61
N SER A 55 34.72 -73.84 19.89
CA SER A 55 35.73 -74.80 20.37
C SER A 55 37.09 -74.14 20.65
N ASP A 56 37.40 -73.03 19.96
CA ASP A 56 38.66 -72.28 20.04
C ASP A 56 38.56 -70.96 20.83
N ALA A 57 37.36 -70.53 21.23
CA ALA A 57 37.15 -69.28 21.97
C ALA A 57 37.15 -69.53 23.47
N VAL A 58 37.73 -68.62 24.27
CA VAL A 58 37.67 -68.69 25.75
C VAL A 58 36.29 -68.30 26.27
N SER A 59 35.70 -67.23 25.73
CA SER A 59 34.37 -66.72 26.07
C SER A 59 33.27 -67.29 25.17
N THR A 60 32.01 -67.09 25.58
CA THR A 60 30.84 -67.32 24.71
C THR A 60 30.52 -66.07 23.91
N LEU A 61 30.01 -66.25 22.69
CA LEU A 61 29.29 -65.21 21.95
C LEU A 61 27.83 -65.21 22.44
N ASP A 62 27.48 -64.18 23.19
CA ASP A 62 26.15 -64.05 23.80
C ASP A 62 25.28 -63.15 22.93
N LEU A 63 24.21 -63.68 22.34
CA LEU A 63 23.26 -62.93 21.52
C LEU A 63 21.92 -62.86 22.23
N GLN A 64 21.34 -61.67 22.40
CA GLN A 64 20.01 -61.58 23.00
C GLN A 64 19.01 -62.38 22.16
N LYS A 65 18.15 -63.18 22.81
CA LYS A 65 17.15 -63.97 22.07
C LYS A 65 16.18 -63.06 21.31
N THR A 66 15.91 -61.88 21.84
CA THR A 66 15.03 -60.86 21.24
C THR A 66 15.56 -60.28 19.93
N VAL A 67 16.86 -60.38 19.66
CA VAL A 67 17.47 -59.88 18.41
C VAL A 67 17.66 -60.99 17.37
N ILE A 68 17.31 -62.25 17.69
CA ILE A 68 17.42 -63.37 16.75
C ILE A 68 16.05 -63.62 16.12
N ASP A 69 15.96 -63.44 14.81
CA ASP A 69 14.77 -63.81 14.04
C ASP A 69 14.70 -65.32 13.85
N SER A 70 15.80 -65.92 13.38
CA SER A 70 15.88 -67.35 13.08
C SER A 70 17.32 -67.87 13.05
N LEU A 71 17.45 -69.18 13.22
CA LEU A 71 18.67 -69.94 12.99
C LEU A 71 18.48 -70.84 11.77
N THR A 72 19.43 -70.84 10.84
CA THR A 72 19.38 -71.71 9.65
C THR A 72 20.75 -72.30 9.34
N PHE A 73 20.81 -73.33 8.49
CA PHE A 73 22.06 -73.98 8.10
C PHE A 73 22.27 -73.93 6.58
N THR A 74 23.52 -73.89 6.13
CA THR A 74 23.86 -73.93 4.70
C THR A 74 25.27 -74.45 4.46
N SER A 75 25.51 -75.08 3.31
CA SER A 75 26.86 -75.41 2.82
C SER A 75 27.44 -74.34 1.89
N ASN A 76 26.68 -73.29 1.57
CA ASN A 76 27.12 -72.25 0.66
C ASN A 76 28.14 -71.31 1.34
N THR A 77 29.04 -70.74 0.54
CA THR A 77 29.91 -69.65 0.99
C THR A 77 29.05 -68.47 1.46
N ILE A 78 29.30 -68.01 2.67
CA ILE A 78 28.66 -66.83 3.26
C ILE A 78 29.74 -65.77 3.42
N ASN A 79 29.52 -64.61 2.80
CA ASN A 79 30.30 -63.42 3.05
C ASN A 79 29.57 -62.61 4.12
N LEU A 80 30.25 -62.37 5.25
CA LEU A 80 29.79 -61.42 6.25
C LEU A 80 30.49 -60.09 5.98
N ASP A 81 29.72 -59.08 5.64
CA ASP A 81 30.20 -57.75 5.24
C ASP A 81 29.68 -56.64 6.15
N LYS A 82 28.87 -56.98 7.16
CA LYS A 82 28.25 -56.07 8.12
C LYS A 82 28.80 -56.27 9.53
N ILE A 83 29.00 -55.17 10.23
CA ILE A 83 29.37 -55.15 11.65
C ILE A 83 28.09 -55.01 12.47
N TYR A 84 27.94 -55.78 13.56
CA TYR A 84 26.82 -55.62 14.50
C TYR A 84 27.34 -55.22 15.88
N ILE A 85 26.71 -54.19 16.44
CA ILE A 85 26.92 -53.69 17.81
C ILE A 85 25.56 -53.76 18.52
N ILE A 86 25.43 -54.71 19.46
CA ILE A 86 24.16 -55.01 20.13
C ILE A 86 24.29 -54.66 21.62
N TYR A 87 23.62 -53.60 22.04
CA TYR A 87 23.66 -53.14 23.43
C TYR A 87 22.74 -53.98 24.32
N ASN A 88 23.30 -54.40 25.46
CA ASN A 88 22.72 -55.42 26.36
C ASN A 88 22.39 -54.88 27.77
N GLY A 89 21.99 -53.62 27.87
CA GLY A 89 21.70 -52.96 29.13
C GLY A 89 22.97 -52.68 29.92
N THR A 90 23.16 -53.42 31.01
CA THR A 90 24.35 -53.32 31.89
C THR A 90 25.45 -54.29 31.50
N ASP A 91 25.13 -55.32 30.71
CA ASP A 91 26.12 -56.28 30.21
C ASP A 91 26.95 -55.67 29.07
N ASN A 92 28.10 -56.28 28.78
CA ASN A 92 28.91 -55.88 27.62
C ASN A 92 28.07 -55.96 26.34
N ALA A 93 28.17 -54.94 25.47
CA ALA A 93 27.60 -55.01 24.14
C ALA A 93 28.19 -56.19 23.35
N THR A 94 27.33 -56.90 22.61
CA THR A 94 27.77 -57.99 21.72
C THR A 94 28.33 -57.42 20.43
N ILE A 95 29.56 -57.79 20.11
CA ILE A 95 30.27 -57.33 18.92
C ILE A 95 30.41 -58.47 17.92
N ILE A 96 29.87 -58.29 16.71
CA ILE A 96 30.15 -59.16 15.56
C ILE A 96 30.89 -58.33 14.52
N ASN A 97 32.16 -58.65 14.29
CA ASN A 97 33.06 -57.86 13.46
C ASN A 97 33.80 -58.73 12.44
N PRO A 98 33.30 -58.85 11.21
CA PRO A 98 33.99 -59.56 10.12
C PRO A 98 35.33 -58.93 9.69
N TYR A 99 35.60 -57.70 10.11
CA TYR A 99 36.78 -56.93 9.75
C TYR A 99 37.83 -56.86 10.87
N ALA A 100 37.69 -57.68 11.93
CA ALA A 100 38.61 -57.67 13.07
C ALA A 100 40.07 -57.92 12.68
N THR A 101 40.31 -58.79 11.69
CA THR A 101 41.66 -59.08 11.15
C THR A 101 42.12 -58.09 10.09
N GLN A 102 41.25 -57.17 9.67
CA GLN A 102 41.48 -56.17 8.63
C GLN A 102 41.64 -54.76 9.22
N GLY A 103 42.03 -54.68 10.49
CA GLY A 103 42.36 -53.41 11.16
C GLY A 103 41.18 -52.64 11.76
N VAL A 104 39.95 -53.17 11.72
CA VAL A 104 38.80 -52.57 12.43
C VAL A 104 38.73 -53.17 13.83
N THR A 105 39.14 -52.40 14.83
CA THR A 105 39.12 -52.84 16.24
C THR A 105 37.91 -52.29 16.96
N ILE A 106 37.16 -53.14 17.67
CA ILE A 106 35.98 -52.75 18.43
C ILE A 106 36.07 -53.32 19.84
N THR A 107 35.99 -52.46 20.85
CA THR A 107 35.99 -52.84 22.26
C THR A 107 34.68 -52.45 22.92
N ALA A 108 34.13 -53.33 23.75
CA ALA A 108 32.92 -53.08 24.54
C ALA A 108 33.19 -53.33 26.03
N ASN A 109 32.81 -52.38 26.88
CA ASN A 109 32.79 -52.53 28.33
C ASN A 109 31.45 -52.00 28.86
N ALA A 110 30.59 -52.91 29.33
CA ALA A 110 29.18 -52.69 29.54
C ALA A 110 28.55 -51.99 28.32
N GLY A 111 27.90 -50.84 28.52
CA GLY A 111 27.35 -49.99 27.46
C GLY A 111 28.36 -49.09 26.74
N ILE A 112 29.65 -49.10 27.06
CA ILE A 112 30.63 -48.22 26.40
C ILE A 112 31.32 -48.96 25.26
N VAL A 113 31.13 -48.50 24.02
CA VAL A 113 31.71 -49.10 22.82
C VAL A 113 32.64 -48.12 22.12
N ASN A 114 33.88 -48.55 21.84
CA ASN A 114 34.86 -47.80 21.09
C ASN A 114 35.26 -48.56 19.82
N VAL A 115 35.31 -47.86 18.70
CA VAL A 115 35.70 -48.37 17.37
C VAL A 115 36.92 -47.58 16.88
N ALA A 116 37.97 -48.29 16.48
CA ALA A 116 39.09 -47.75 15.72
C ALA A 116 39.09 -48.40 14.33
N ALA A 117 38.72 -47.62 13.31
CA ALA A 117 38.59 -48.03 11.92
C ALA A 117 39.46 -47.14 11.01
N THR A 118 40.78 -47.19 11.22
CA THR A 118 41.77 -46.43 10.43
C THR A 118 42.49 -47.31 9.42
N SER A 119 41.78 -48.28 8.84
CA SER A 119 42.31 -49.26 7.90
C SER A 119 42.15 -48.86 6.44
N GLY A 120 41.53 -47.69 6.16
CA GLY A 120 41.22 -47.22 4.80
C GLY A 120 40.06 -47.97 4.12
N ILE A 121 39.33 -48.82 4.84
CA ILE A 121 38.20 -49.57 4.28
C ILE A 121 36.98 -48.65 4.15
N ALA A 122 36.56 -48.38 2.91
CA ALA A 122 35.41 -47.54 2.63
C ALA A 122 34.08 -48.27 2.90
N ASN A 123 33.04 -47.49 3.22
CA ASN A 123 31.64 -47.93 3.29
C ASN A 123 31.34 -49.00 4.36
N LEU A 124 32.11 -49.06 5.44
CA LEU A 124 31.81 -49.96 6.56
C LEU A 124 30.40 -49.71 7.11
N GLU A 125 29.61 -50.78 7.18
CA GLU A 125 28.23 -50.78 7.67
C GLU A 125 28.16 -51.32 9.11
N TYR A 126 27.79 -50.45 10.04
CA TYR A 126 27.59 -50.74 11.46
C TYR A 126 26.10 -50.80 11.76
N ASN A 127 25.59 -52.00 12.01
CA ASN A 127 24.22 -52.25 12.46
C ASN A 127 24.16 -52.14 13.98
N ILE A 128 23.45 -51.14 14.49
CA ILE A 128 23.48 -50.73 15.90
C ILE A 128 22.06 -50.81 16.47
N LEU A 129 21.92 -51.61 17.52
CA LEU A 129 20.62 -51.95 18.13
C LEU A 129 20.74 -52.26 19.62
N GLY A 130 19.60 -52.41 20.30
CA GLY A 130 19.54 -52.72 21.72
C GLY A 130 19.56 -51.46 22.58
N SER A 131 19.83 -51.60 23.88
CA SER A 131 19.75 -50.48 24.82
C SER A 131 20.83 -50.46 25.88
N ALA A 132 21.20 -49.28 26.37
CA ALA A 132 22.06 -49.07 27.54
C ALA A 132 21.77 -47.72 28.21
N ALA A 133 21.58 -47.72 29.54
CA ALA A 133 21.28 -46.51 30.32
C ALA A 133 22.55 -45.68 30.66
N ASN A 134 23.72 -46.30 30.56
CA ASN A 134 25.03 -45.65 30.60
C ASN A 134 25.85 -46.23 29.45
N GLY A 135 25.52 -45.80 28.23
CA GLY A 135 26.12 -46.32 27.02
C GLY A 135 26.49 -45.26 26.01
N SER A 136 27.54 -45.55 25.22
CA SER A 136 28.04 -44.69 24.16
C SER A 136 28.61 -45.50 23.00
N LEU A 137 28.64 -44.87 21.83
CA LEU A 137 29.38 -45.32 20.67
C LEU A 137 30.39 -44.23 20.27
N THR A 138 31.68 -44.53 20.37
CA THR A 138 32.75 -43.66 19.87
C THR A 138 33.46 -44.33 18.71
N ILE A 139 33.54 -43.66 17.56
CA ILE A 139 34.19 -44.17 16.35
C ILE A 139 35.28 -43.21 15.91
N ALA A 140 36.52 -43.69 15.81
CA ALA A 140 37.60 -43.01 15.10
C ALA A 140 37.77 -43.67 13.73
N THR A 141 37.61 -42.92 12.65
CA THR A 141 37.61 -43.44 11.27
C THR A 141 38.41 -42.55 10.31
N ASP A 142 39.02 -43.13 9.30
CA ASP A 142 39.68 -42.42 8.18
C ASP A 142 38.84 -42.41 6.89
N ALA A 143 37.72 -43.14 6.86
CA ALA A 143 36.77 -43.20 5.76
C ALA A 143 35.33 -42.85 6.20
N ALA A 144 34.42 -42.66 5.24
CA ALA A 144 33.00 -42.47 5.54
C ALA A 144 32.40 -43.73 6.18
N VAL A 145 31.48 -43.55 7.13
CA VAL A 145 30.85 -44.64 7.90
C VAL A 145 29.34 -44.67 7.72
N ASN A 146 28.79 -45.88 7.68
CA ASN A 146 27.35 -46.12 7.59
C ASN A 146 26.84 -46.69 8.91
N LEU A 147 26.06 -45.92 9.65
CA LEU A 147 25.46 -46.30 10.93
C LEU A 147 23.98 -46.65 10.71
N ILE A 148 23.65 -47.93 10.70
CA ILE A 148 22.27 -48.43 10.57
C ILE A 148 21.67 -48.53 11.95
N LEU A 149 20.78 -47.61 12.31
CA LEU A 149 20.14 -47.60 13.63
C LEU A 149 18.82 -48.40 13.58
N ASN A 150 18.68 -49.38 14.46
CA ASN A 150 17.51 -50.26 14.53
C ASN A 150 17.07 -50.48 15.99
N ASN A 151 16.07 -49.73 16.44
CA ASN A 151 15.55 -49.76 17.82
C ASN A 151 16.65 -49.57 18.89
N LEU A 152 17.59 -48.67 18.61
CA LEU A 152 18.66 -48.30 19.53
C LEU A 152 18.12 -47.39 20.65
N THR A 153 18.51 -47.63 21.90
CA THR A 153 18.28 -46.69 23.01
C THR A 153 19.54 -46.48 23.83
N LEU A 154 20.21 -45.34 23.69
CA LEU A 154 21.43 -45.02 24.43
C LEU A 154 21.27 -43.74 25.26
N THR A 155 21.57 -43.85 26.55
CA THR A 155 21.77 -42.70 27.43
C THR A 155 23.21 -42.69 27.91
N ASN A 156 23.91 -41.57 27.78
CA ASN A 156 25.23 -41.38 28.37
C ASN A 156 25.20 -40.21 29.38
N PRO A 157 25.14 -40.49 30.70
CA PRO A 157 25.09 -39.44 31.72
C PRO A 157 26.32 -38.52 31.74
N ASN A 158 27.48 -38.99 31.27
CA ASN A 158 28.78 -38.32 31.41
C ASN A 158 29.44 -37.96 30.07
N GLY A 159 28.75 -38.11 28.95
CA GLY A 159 29.29 -37.84 27.61
C GLY A 159 28.23 -37.85 26.52
N ALA A 160 28.65 -37.81 25.26
CA ALA A 160 27.75 -38.00 24.12
C ALA A 160 27.31 -39.46 23.99
N ALA A 161 26.10 -39.70 23.49
CA ALA A 161 25.64 -41.03 23.12
C ALA A 161 26.37 -41.54 21.86
N LEU A 162 26.66 -40.65 20.91
CA LEU A 162 27.38 -40.97 19.68
C LEU A 162 28.49 -39.94 19.41
N THR A 163 29.72 -40.41 19.20
CA THR A 163 30.86 -39.60 18.78
C THR A 163 31.54 -40.21 17.55
N VAL A 164 31.76 -39.44 16.49
CA VAL A 164 32.54 -39.87 15.31
C VAL A 164 33.65 -38.85 15.00
N SER A 165 34.90 -39.27 15.07
CA SER A 165 36.07 -38.44 14.76
C SER A 165 36.76 -38.84 13.46
N GLY A 166 37.50 -37.89 12.87
CA GLY A 166 38.27 -38.08 11.63
C GLY A 166 37.79 -37.26 10.42
N GLY A 167 36.75 -36.44 10.60
CA GLY A 167 36.30 -35.45 9.61
C GLY A 167 35.65 -36.04 8.36
N LYS A 168 35.21 -37.31 8.40
CA LYS A 168 34.54 -37.99 7.28
C LYS A 168 33.01 -37.98 7.43
N ILE A 169 32.33 -38.30 6.33
CA ILE A 169 30.86 -38.36 6.30
C ILE A 169 30.38 -39.47 7.25
N THR A 170 29.45 -39.12 8.13
CA THR A 170 28.71 -40.04 8.99
C THR A 170 27.29 -40.18 8.46
N ASN A 171 26.99 -41.30 7.81
CA ASN A 171 25.64 -41.62 7.36
C ASN A 171 24.88 -42.27 8.52
N ILE A 172 23.84 -41.61 9.03
CA ILE A 172 22.91 -42.14 10.04
C ILE A 172 21.66 -42.62 9.31
N LEU A 173 21.52 -43.92 9.14
CA LEU A 173 20.48 -44.55 8.34
C LEU A 173 19.43 -45.19 9.26
N LEU A 174 18.24 -44.61 9.28
CA LEU A 174 17.17 -44.97 10.23
C LEU A 174 16.32 -46.11 9.69
N SER A 175 16.42 -47.29 10.30
CA SER A 175 15.68 -48.48 9.86
C SER A 175 14.17 -48.25 9.88
N ALA A 176 13.47 -48.65 8.82
CA ALA A 176 12.04 -48.43 8.66
C ALA A 176 11.23 -49.03 9.83
N GLY A 177 10.25 -48.27 10.33
CA GLY A 177 9.39 -48.72 11.44
C GLY A 177 10.06 -48.76 12.82
N THR A 178 11.30 -48.29 12.93
CA THR A 178 12.06 -48.28 14.20
C THR A 178 12.14 -46.88 14.80
N THR A 179 12.26 -46.81 16.12
CA THR A 179 12.53 -45.57 16.86
C THR A 179 13.83 -45.72 17.63
N ASN A 180 14.77 -44.82 17.36
CA ASN A 180 16.08 -44.81 17.98
C ASN A 180 16.15 -43.62 18.96
N THR A 181 16.47 -43.86 20.23
CA THR A 181 16.50 -42.83 21.27
C THR A 181 17.91 -42.60 21.78
N LEU A 182 18.42 -41.38 21.68
CA LEU A 182 19.75 -40.99 22.16
C LEU A 182 19.64 -39.82 23.15
N SER A 183 20.36 -39.90 24.26
CA SER A 183 20.45 -38.83 25.26
C SER A 183 21.85 -38.71 25.82
N ASP A 184 22.34 -37.48 25.99
CA ASP A 184 23.48 -37.21 26.87
C ASP A 184 22.99 -36.91 28.31
N GLY A 185 23.87 -36.37 29.15
CA GLY A 185 23.57 -35.89 30.49
C GLY A 185 24.24 -34.56 30.80
N THR A 186 23.84 -33.91 31.89
CA THR A 186 24.37 -32.60 32.32
C THR A 186 25.89 -32.60 32.57
N ALA A 187 26.47 -33.76 32.87
CA ALA A 187 27.90 -33.97 33.06
C ALA A 187 28.66 -34.30 31.75
N SER A 188 27.98 -34.26 30.59
CA SER A 188 28.63 -34.50 29.30
C SER A 188 29.81 -33.54 29.05
N THR A 189 30.90 -34.12 28.54
CA THR A 189 32.11 -33.41 28.12
C THR A 189 32.08 -33.00 26.65
N LYS A 190 31.03 -33.37 25.91
CA LYS A 190 30.82 -33.03 24.50
C LYS A 190 29.72 -31.99 24.36
N ASN A 191 29.72 -31.29 23.23
CA ASN A 191 28.78 -30.20 22.96
C ASN A 191 27.44 -30.68 22.40
N GLY A 192 27.27 -31.95 22.07
CA GLY A 192 25.95 -32.50 21.77
C GLY A 192 25.86 -34.02 21.93
N THR A 193 24.62 -34.51 22.02
CA THR A 193 24.29 -35.94 22.17
C THR A 193 24.82 -36.79 21.03
N ILE A 194 24.78 -36.23 19.82
CA ILE A 194 25.54 -36.70 18.67
C ILE A 194 26.61 -35.65 18.37
N THR A 195 27.88 -36.07 18.35
CA THR A 195 29.01 -35.20 18.01
C THR A 195 29.86 -35.80 16.90
N THR A 196 30.11 -35.07 15.82
CA THR A 196 31.00 -35.52 14.74
C THR A 196 31.97 -34.44 14.26
N ASP A 197 33.16 -34.81 13.82
CA ASP A 197 34.12 -33.86 13.20
C ASP A 197 33.79 -33.56 11.71
N GLY A 198 32.98 -34.41 11.07
CA GLY A 198 32.68 -34.34 9.63
C GLY A 198 31.19 -34.20 9.31
N PRO A 199 30.80 -34.22 8.02
CA PRO A 199 29.41 -34.06 7.62
C PRO A 199 28.51 -35.18 8.16
N ILE A 200 27.27 -34.86 8.50
CA ILE A 200 26.25 -35.83 8.89
C ILE A 200 25.21 -35.93 7.78
N VAL A 201 24.83 -37.15 7.40
CA VAL A 201 23.71 -37.41 6.48
C VAL A 201 22.71 -38.31 7.18
N ILE A 202 21.48 -37.85 7.37
CA ILE A 202 20.38 -38.63 7.95
C ILE A 202 19.43 -39.08 6.82
N GLY A 203 19.15 -40.37 6.75
CA GLY A 203 18.33 -40.97 5.70
C GLY A 203 17.45 -42.12 6.15
N ASN A 204 16.83 -42.79 5.16
CA ASN A 204 15.81 -43.83 5.31
C ASN A 204 14.51 -43.29 5.93
N THR A 205 13.67 -44.14 6.55
CA THR A 205 12.29 -43.80 6.95
C THR A 205 11.98 -44.02 8.42
N GLY A 206 12.93 -44.51 9.22
CA GLY A 206 12.78 -44.64 10.67
C GLY A 206 12.78 -43.30 11.42
N THR A 207 12.71 -43.38 12.74
CA THR A 207 12.74 -42.23 13.64
C THR A 207 14.01 -42.24 14.49
N ILE A 208 14.58 -41.05 14.72
CA ILE A 208 15.57 -40.80 15.76
C ILE A 208 15.05 -39.69 16.69
N LEU A 209 15.13 -39.94 17.99
CA LEU A 209 14.78 -39.05 19.07
C LEU A 209 16.05 -38.71 19.84
N VAL A 210 16.36 -37.42 19.94
CA VAL A 210 17.57 -36.89 20.56
C VAL A 210 17.19 -35.94 21.69
N SER A 211 17.82 -36.09 22.85
CA SER A 211 17.76 -35.14 23.96
C SER A 211 19.15 -34.55 24.19
N GLY A 212 19.31 -33.24 23.98
CA GLY A 212 20.55 -32.49 24.23
C GLY A 212 20.53 -31.81 25.60
N ILE A 213 20.76 -32.57 26.65
CA ILE A 213 20.68 -32.12 28.04
C ILE A 213 21.84 -31.18 28.38
N LYS A 214 23.05 -31.44 27.88
CA LYS A 214 24.21 -30.58 28.17
C LYS A 214 24.17 -29.25 27.42
N LYS A 215 23.98 -29.33 26.10
CA LYS A 215 24.07 -28.20 25.19
C LYS A 215 23.25 -28.46 23.92
N HIS A 216 23.87 -28.94 22.84
CA HIS A 216 23.18 -29.14 21.56
C HIS A 216 22.56 -30.54 21.45
N GLY A 217 21.55 -30.70 20.61
CA GLY A 217 21.07 -32.04 20.23
C GLY A 217 22.08 -32.77 19.35
N ILE A 218 22.31 -32.22 18.15
CA ILE A 218 23.28 -32.73 17.16
C ILE A 218 24.32 -31.64 16.89
N ASN A 219 25.60 -31.97 17.03
CA ASN A 219 26.71 -31.04 16.88
C ASN A 219 27.75 -31.56 15.87
N THR A 220 28.10 -30.76 14.89
CA THR A 220 29.21 -31.03 13.96
C THR A 220 29.94 -29.76 13.55
N SER A 221 31.22 -29.86 13.22
CA SER A 221 32.00 -28.78 12.60
C SER A 221 31.82 -28.68 11.07
N SER A 222 30.83 -29.39 10.52
CA SER A 222 30.54 -29.44 9.09
C SER A 222 29.02 -29.42 8.84
N THR A 223 28.58 -29.85 7.67
CA THR A 223 27.17 -29.77 7.25
C THR A 223 26.31 -30.90 7.83
N ILE A 224 25.07 -30.60 8.23
CA ILE A 224 24.02 -31.59 8.49
C ILE A 224 23.10 -31.67 7.27
N THR A 225 22.88 -32.87 6.74
CA THR A 225 21.96 -33.13 5.62
C THR A 225 20.85 -34.09 6.05
N ILE A 226 19.59 -33.72 5.84
CA ILE A 226 18.43 -34.62 6.03
C ILE A 226 17.82 -34.96 4.67
N GLN A 227 17.87 -36.25 4.31
CA GLN A 227 17.30 -36.77 3.07
C GLN A 227 16.00 -37.54 3.32
N GLY A 228 15.78 -38.05 4.53
CA GLY A 228 14.63 -38.86 4.91
C GLY A 228 14.51 -39.08 6.41
N GLY A 229 13.43 -39.76 6.81
CA GLY A 229 13.20 -40.18 8.20
C GLY A 229 12.65 -39.06 9.06
N THR A 230 12.42 -39.35 10.34
CA THR A 230 12.02 -38.35 11.34
C THR A 230 13.14 -38.13 12.33
N THR A 231 13.70 -36.93 12.34
CA THR A 231 14.71 -36.50 13.32
C THR A 231 14.06 -35.56 14.32
N THR A 232 13.88 -36.01 15.55
CA THR A 232 13.27 -35.23 16.62
C THR A 232 14.32 -34.88 17.67
N VAL A 233 14.57 -33.60 17.89
CA VAL A 233 15.25 -33.08 19.09
C VAL A 233 14.18 -32.60 20.05
N SER A 234 13.84 -33.42 21.06
CA SER A 234 12.73 -33.12 21.98
C SER A 234 13.04 -31.98 22.95
N SER A 235 14.32 -31.80 23.26
CA SER A 235 14.84 -30.66 24.00
C SER A 235 16.34 -30.52 23.74
N ALA A 236 16.81 -29.28 23.65
CA ALA A 236 18.23 -28.92 23.68
C ALA A 236 18.42 -27.73 24.63
N ALA A 237 19.43 -27.80 25.51
CA ALA A 237 19.77 -26.71 26.43
C ALA A 237 20.37 -25.49 25.69
N SER A 238 20.88 -25.70 24.48
CA SER A 238 21.26 -24.67 23.50
C SER A 238 20.60 -25.05 22.18
N ASP A 239 21.37 -25.24 21.11
CA ASP A 239 20.80 -25.39 19.77
C ASP A 239 20.31 -26.81 19.48
N GLY A 240 19.25 -26.96 18.70
CA GLY A 240 18.80 -28.27 18.23
C GLY A 240 19.88 -28.94 17.38
N PHE A 241 20.21 -28.28 16.26
CA PHE A 241 21.31 -28.62 15.36
C PHE A 241 22.35 -27.50 15.36
N HIS A 242 23.60 -27.83 15.64
CA HIS A 242 24.74 -26.92 15.56
C HIS A 242 25.74 -27.46 14.52
N SER A 243 25.99 -26.67 13.46
CA SER A 243 26.65 -27.12 12.23
C SER A 243 27.31 -25.96 11.48
N GLU A 244 28.14 -26.28 10.48
CA GLU A 244 28.65 -25.33 9.47
C GLU A 244 28.00 -25.66 8.12
N GLY A 245 26.73 -25.31 8.00
CA GLY A 245 25.87 -25.58 6.85
C GLY A 245 24.74 -26.57 7.14
N TYR A 246 23.62 -26.41 6.43
CA TYR A 246 22.47 -27.30 6.56
C TYR A 246 21.80 -27.55 5.21
N ALA A 247 21.43 -28.79 4.94
CA ALA A 247 20.69 -29.16 3.73
C ALA A 247 19.51 -30.08 4.04
N MET A 248 18.38 -29.87 3.36
CA MET A 248 17.23 -30.76 3.46
C MET A 248 16.57 -30.99 2.10
N SER A 249 16.41 -32.27 1.75
CA SER A 249 15.75 -32.72 0.52
C SER A 249 14.60 -33.71 0.77
N GLY A 250 14.27 -33.99 2.03
CA GLY A 250 13.19 -34.89 2.42
C GLY A 250 13.19 -35.15 3.92
N GLY A 251 12.24 -35.95 4.40
CA GLY A 251 12.09 -36.28 5.82
C GLY A 251 11.44 -35.19 6.67
N THR A 252 11.54 -35.34 7.99
CA THR A 252 10.97 -34.43 9.00
C THR A 252 12.02 -34.10 10.05
N ALA A 253 12.17 -32.82 10.39
CA ALA A 253 12.94 -32.33 11.53
C ALA A 253 11.99 -31.68 12.55
N ASN A 254 11.89 -32.23 13.76
CA ASN A 254 11.11 -31.65 14.85
C ASN A 254 12.08 -31.20 15.95
N ILE A 255 12.16 -29.90 16.23
CA ILE A 255 13.20 -29.35 17.09
C ILE A 255 12.56 -28.45 18.16
N THR A 256 12.85 -28.75 19.41
CA THR A 256 12.59 -27.87 20.55
C THR A 256 13.92 -27.50 21.19
N SER A 257 14.21 -26.21 21.29
CA SER A 257 15.51 -25.70 21.77
C SER A 257 15.35 -24.49 22.69
N LEU A 258 16.29 -24.34 23.65
CA LEU A 258 16.46 -23.08 24.39
C LEU A 258 17.40 -22.11 23.66
N GLY A 259 18.29 -22.62 22.81
CA GLY A 259 19.04 -21.84 21.83
C GLY A 259 18.37 -21.87 20.46
N ASP A 260 19.16 -21.87 19.40
CA ASP A 260 18.65 -21.87 18.04
C ASP A 260 18.08 -23.22 17.63
N GLY A 261 17.11 -23.25 16.73
CA GLY A 261 16.64 -24.53 16.19
C GLY A 261 17.73 -25.18 15.34
N ILE A 262 18.13 -24.46 14.29
CA ILE A 262 19.20 -24.83 13.37
C ILE A 262 20.20 -23.66 13.32
N ASP A 263 21.38 -23.87 13.91
CA ASP A 263 22.56 -23.02 13.74
C ASP A 263 23.47 -23.64 12.69
N ALA A 264 23.56 -23.01 11.51
CA ALA A 264 24.42 -23.42 10.41
C ALA A 264 25.77 -22.65 10.38
N GLY A 265 26.14 -21.93 11.45
CA GLY A 265 27.41 -21.23 11.52
C GLY A 265 27.51 -20.20 10.40
N ASN A 266 28.59 -20.24 9.61
CA ASN A 266 28.72 -19.46 8.36
C ASN A 266 28.51 -20.31 7.10
N GLY A 267 28.04 -21.56 7.23
CA GLY A 267 27.74 -22.41 6.09
C GLY A 267 26.39 -22.08 5.43
N ALA A 268 26.29 -22.34 4.13
CA ALA A 268 25.04 -22.13 3.40
C ALA A 268 23.92 -23.06 3.90
N ILE A 269 22.67 -22.59 3.74
CA ILE A 269 21.48 -23.40 4.00
C ILE A 269 20.72 -23.63 2.69
N ALA A 270 20.34 -24.87 2.42
CA ALA A 270 19.53 -25.25 1.26
C ALA A 270 18.37 -26.18 1.64
N ILE A 271 17.13 -25.72 1.49
CA ILE A 271 15.92 -26.50 1.78
C ILE A 271 15.10 -26.63 0.49
N THR A 272 14.97 -27.87 0.01
CA THR A 272 14.31 -28.18 -1.28
C THR A 272 13.01 -28.97 -1.10
N ALA A 273 12.88 -29.72 0.00
CA ALA A 273 11.69 -30.48 0.36
C ALA A 273 11.74 -30.89 1.85
N GLY A 274 10.71 -31.62 2.31
CA GLY A 274 10.60 -32.11 3.68
C GLY A 274 9.83 -31.17 4.62
N THR A 275 9.76 -31.54 5.90
CA THR A 275 9.04 -30.78 6.94
C THR A 275 9.98 -30.37 8.06
N ILE A 276 10.03 -29.08 8.40
CA ILE A 276 10.80 -28.55 9.53
C ILE A 276 9.81 -27.93 10.53
N ASN A 277 9.81 -28.40 11.77
CA ASN A 277 9.05 -27.83 12.87
C ASN A 277 10.04 -27.39 13.95
N VAL A 278 10.08 -26.11 14.26
CA VAL A 278 10.99 -25.55 15.27
C VAL A 278 10.22 -24.76 16.31
N THR A 279 10.48 -25.04 17.58
CA THR A 279 10.06 -24.22 18.72
C THR A 279 11.31 -23.78 19.48
N SER A 280 11.57 -22.47 19.51
CA SER A 280 12.71 -21.89 20.23
C SER A 280 12.24 -20.80 21.18
N THR A 281 12.56 -20.92 22.46
CA THR A 281 11.93 -20.10 23.52
C THR A 281 12.89 -19.21 24.30
N GLY A 282 14.21 -19.44 24.21
CA GLY A 282 15.20 -18.57 24.84
C GLY A 282 15.26 -17.19 24.20
N SER A 283 15.78 -16.19 24.92
CA SER A 283 16.00 -14.86 24.36
C SER A 283 17.11 -14.88 23.30
N ASP A 284 16.97 -14.01 22.31
CA ASP A 284 17.91 -13.86 21.19
C ASP A 284 18.16 -15.13 20.36
N VAL A 285 17.14 -15.97 20.18
CA VAL A 285 17.24 -17.22 19.42
C VAL A 285 16.61 -17.13 18.04
N LYS A 286 17.07 -18.00 17.14
CA LYS A 286 16.72 -18.06 15.73
C LYS A 286 16.20 -19.48 15.47
N ALA A 287 15.03 -19.63 14.85
CA ALA A 287 14.57 -20.98 14.51
C ALA A 287 15.47 -21.63 13.45
N ILE A 288 15.87 -20.85 12.44
CA ILE A 288 16.84 -21.25 11.41
C ILE A 288 17.78 -20.08 11.19
N LYS A 289 19.10 -20.29 11.32
CA LYS A 289 20.08 -19.25 11.01
C LYS A 289 21.32 -19.73 10.26
N THR A 290 21.85 -18.81 9.45
CA THR A 290 23.24 -18.81 8.99
C THR A 290 23.86 -17.42 9.19
N GLY A 291 25.18 -17.33 9.18
CA GLY A 291 25.97 -16.11 9.24
C GLY A 291 26.01 -15.41 7.88
N THR A 292 27.22 -15.18 7.36
CA THR A 292 27.44 -14.37 6.14
C THR A 292 27.07 -15.02 4.82
N ASN A 293 26.61 -16.27 4.84
CA ASN A 293 26.29 -17.05 3.64
C ASN A 293 24.81 -16.97 3.28
N THR A 294 24.44 -17.60 2.18
CA THR A 294 23.07 -17.58 1.65
C THR A 294 22.17 -18.62 2.32
N LEU A 295 20.90 -18.28 2.48
CA LEU A 295 19.83 -19.19 2.90
C LEU A 295 18.82 -19.33 1.77
N ASN A 296 18.75 -20.52 1.17
CA ASN A 296 17.90 -20.81 0.01
C ASN A 296 16.79 -21.80 0.36
N ILE A 297 15.53 -21.40 0.15
CA ILE A 297 14.34 -22.24 0.32
C ILE A 297 13.60 -22.31 -1.02
N SER A 298 13.55 -23.50 -1.60
CA SER A 298 12.85 -23.77 -2.88
C SER A 298 11.65 -24.71 -2.72
N GLY A 299 11.46 -25.29 -1.54
CA GLY A 299 10.34 -26.18 -1.24
C GLY A 299 10.29 -26.59 0.23
N GLY A 300 9.40 -27.54 0.54
CA GLY A 300 9.18 -28.03 1.90
C GLY A 300 8.13 -27.23 2.70
N THR A 301 7.81 -27.75 3.89
CA THR A 301 6.91 -27.13 4.86
C THR A 301 7.70 -26.74 6.09
N ILE A 302 7.74 -25.46 6.44
CA ILE A 302 8.55 -24.91 7.53
C ILE A 302 7.61 -24.22 8.51
N ASN A 303 7.53 -24.74 9.73
CA ASN A 303 6.74 -24.17 10.82
C ASN A 303 7.66 -23.75 11.96
N VAL A 304 7.65 -22.45 12.28
CA VAL A 304 8.48 -21.88 13.35
C VAL A 304 7.62 -21.19 14.40
N VAL A 305 7.93 -21.46 15.67
CA VAL A 305 7.35 -20.78 16.85
C VAL A 305 8.51 -20.22 17.66
N VAL A 306 8.60 -18.90 17.73
CA VAL A 306 9.72 -18.21 18.39
C VAL A 306 9.18 -17.16 19.36
N SER A 307 9.48 -17.33 20.65
CA SER A 307 8.86 -16.52 21.72
C SER A 307 9.83 -15.71 22.56
N GLY A 308 11.13 -15.92 22.43
CA GLY A 308 12.13 -15.16 23.18
C GLY A 308 12.20 -13.70 22.75
N ALA A 309 12.60 -12.81 23.66
CA ALA A 309 12.85 -11.42 23.31
C ALA A 309 13.89 -11.31 22.18
N GLN A 310 13.80 -10.28 21.34
CA GLN A 310 14.68 -9.97 20.19
C GLN A 310 14.92 -11.11 19.18
N SER A 311 14.15 -12.19 19.27
CA SER A 311 14.39 -13.44 18.57
C SER A 311 13.91 -13.41 17.11
N LYS A 312 14.38 -14.33 16.28
CA LYS A 312 14.11 -14.36 14.84
C LYS A 312 13.55 -15.71 14.41
N GLY A 313 12.68 -15.73 13.41
CA GLY A 313 12.28 -17.00 12.78
C GLY A 313 13.41 -17.54 11.92
N ILE A 314 13.50 -17.02 10.70
CA ILE A 314 14.54 -17.35 9.72
C ILE A 314 15.49 -16.15 9.61
N SER A 315 16.80 -16.39 9.77
CA SER A 315 17.79 -15.31 9.82
C SER A 315 19.05 -15.61 9.02
N ALA A 316 19.57 -14.62 8.31
CA ALA A 316 20.89 -14.67 7.69
C ALA A 316 21.58 -13.30 7.77
N LYS A 317 22.91 -13.25 7.74
CA LYS A 317 23.63 -12.01 7.44
C LYS A 317 23.82 -11.82 5.94
N GLY A 318 23.85 -12.93 5.18
CA GLY A 318 23.79 -12.92 3.71
C GLY A 318 22.35 -12.99 3.18
N ASP A 319 22.22 -13.15 1.87
CA ASP A 319 20.93 -13.13 1.19
C ASP A 319 20.03 -14.30 1.61
N ILE A 320 18.73 -14.02 1.69
CA ILE A 320 17.70 -15.04 1.83
C ILE A 320 16.89 -15.10 0.55
N THR A 321 16.88 -16.26 -0.12
CA THR A 321 16.10 -16.48 -1.34
C THR A 321 15.02 -17.53 -1.13
N PHE A 322 13.78 -17.15 -1.41
CA PHE A 322 12.63 -18.04 -1.49
C PHE A 322 12.22 -18.21 -2.96
N SER A 323 12.16 -19.44 -3.45
CA SER A 323 11.61 -19.80 -4.78
C SER A 323 10.43 -20.76 -4.68
N GLY A 324 10.05 -21.15 -3.46
CA GLY A 324 8.94 -22.05 -3.16
C GLY A 324 8.85 -22.35 -1.67
N GLY A 325 8.03 -23.35 -1.32
CA GLY A 325 7.81 -23.80 0.05
C GLY A 325 6.60 -23.17 0.74
N ASN A 326 6.21 -23.77 1.87
CA ASN A 326 5.13 -23.31 2.74
C ASN A 326 5.70 -22.92 4.10
N ILE A 327 5.76 -21.62 4.40
CA ILE A 327 6.36 -21.07 5.61
C ILE A 327 5.26 -20.58 6.54
N THR A 328 5.22 -21.10 7.76
CA THR A 328 4.37 -20.60 8.85
C THR A 328 5.27 -20.10 9.98
N ALA A 329 5.14 -18.84 10.37
CA ALA A 329 5.93 -18.25 11.44
C ALA A 329 5.05 -17.57 12.49
N ASN A 330 5.16 -18.02 13.74
CA ASN A 330 4.49 -17.41 14.89
C ASN A 330 5.55 -16.78 15.80
N ILE A 331 5.56 -15.45 15.85
CA ILE A 331 6.57 -14.67 16.59
C ILE A 331 5.87 -13.90 17.72
N SER A 332 6.34 -14.12 18.95
CA SER A 332 5.75 -13.50 20.16
C SER A 332 6.76 -12.78 21.06
N GLY A 333 8.03 -12.75 20.67
CA GLY A 333 9.12 -12.13 21.39
C GLY A 333 9.05 -10.61 21.47
N ALA A 334 9.37 -10.04 22.63
CA ALA A 334 9.42 -8.61 22.82
C ALA A 334 10.68 -7.96 22.20
N ALA A 335 10.63 -6.68 21.84
CA ALA A 335 11.80 -5.86 21.55
C ALA A 335 12.67 -5.69 22.80
N VAL A 336 13.98 -5.63 22.59
CA VAL A 336 14.98 -5.35 23.63
C VAL A 336 15.66 -4.03 23.31
N LEU A 337 15.78 -3.17 24.32
CA LEU A 337 16.48 -1.89 24.23
C LEU A 337 17.89 -2.07 24.81
N THR A 338 18.90 -2.12 23.95
CA THR A 338 20.30 -2.23 24.39
C THR A 338 20.86 -0.83 24.58
N ALA A 339 21.45 -0.54 25.74
CA ALA A 339 22.07 0.75 25.99
C ALA A 339 23.21 1.00 24.98
N ALA A 340 23.15 2.14 24.30
CA ALA A 340 24.12 2.55 23.30
C ALA A 340 24.20 4.09 23.30
N GLU A 341 25.43 4.61 23.40
CA GLU A 341 25.70 6.05 23.48
C GLU A 341 24.86 6.75 24.57
N SER A 342 23.99 7.69 24.19
CA SER A 342 23.15 8.48 25.11
C SER A 342 21.74 7.93 25.28
N GLY A 343 21.43 6.77 24.71
CA GLY A 343 20.12 6.12 24.82
C GLY A 343 20.20 4.64 24.50
N PHE A 344 19.38 4.19 23.55
CA PHE A 344 19.21 2.77 23.25
C PHE A 344 19.19 2.46 21.76
N ASP A 345 19.70 1.29 21.41
CA ASP A 345 19.54 0.64 20.11
C ASP A 345 18.53 -0.54 20.24
N PRO A 346 17.36 -0.47 19.60
CA PRO A 346 16.32 -1.47 19.71
C PRO A 346 16.58 -2.70 18.82
N SER A 347 16.44 -3.91 19.39
CA SER A 347 16.42 -5.17 18.65
C SER A 347 15.04 -5.81 18.70
N TYR A 348 14.44 -6.00 17.54
CA TYR A 348 13.04 -6.42 17.40
C TYR A 348 12.91 -7.91 17.17
N ALA A 349 11.83 -8.54 17.63
CA ALA A 349 11.52 -9.87 17.11
C ALA A 349 11.14 -9.81 15.61
N THR A 350 11.56 -10.78 14.80
CA THR A 350 11.32 -10.74 13.35
C THR A 350 11.08 -12.13 12.77
N ALA A 351 10.07 -12.30 11.92
CA ALA A 351 9.82 -13.62 11.31
C ALA A 351 10.92 -13.99 10.32
N ILE A 352 11.30 -13.08 9.41
CA ILE A 352 12.35 -13.29 8.40
C ILE A 352 13.28 -12.07 8.38
N LYS A 353 14.56 -12.27 8.71
CA LYS A 353 15.58 -11.20 8.81
C LYS A 353 16.80 -11.52 7.95
N SER A 354 17.16 -10.61 7.06
CA SER A 354 18.49 -10.59 6.42
C SER A 354 19.21 -9.29 6.75
N ASP A 355 20.53 -9.33 6.95
CA ASP A 355 21.36 -8.10 6.91
C ASP A 355 21.75 -7.70 5.48
N ALA A 356 21.49 -8.59 4.51
CA ALA A 356 21.60 -8.37 3.06
C ALA A 356 20.20 -8.43 2.42
N GLU A 357 20.05 -8.95 1.20
CA GLU A 357 18.78 -8.90 0.45
C GLU A 357 17.83 -10.03 0.86
N ILE A 358 16.52 -9.75 0.81
CA ILE A 358 15.49 -10.80 0.80
C ILE A 358 14.86 -10.85 -0.59
N ILE A 359 14.96 -12.01 -1.24
CA ILE A 359 14.45 -12.24 -2.60
C ILE A 359 13.34 -13.29 -2.52
N VAL A 360 12.15 -12.97 -3.03
CA VAL A 360 11.00 -13.89 -3.08
C VAL A 360 10.50 -14.04 -4.51
N ASN A 361 10.76 -15.20 -5.09
CA ASN A 361 10.35 -15.62 -6.42
C ASN A 361 9.19 -16.62 -6.40
N GLY A 362 8.68 -16.98 -5.21
CA GLY A 362 7.58 -17.92 -5.04
C GLY A 362 7.47 -18.44 -3.59
N GLY A 363 6.38 -19.18 -3.32
CA GLY A 363 6.10 -19.78 -2.00
C GLY A 363 4.82 -19.24 -1.34
N THR A 364 4.46 -19.83 -0.20
CA THR A 364 3.32 -19.41 0.64
C THR A 364 3.84 -19.03 2.03
N PHE A 365 3.43 -17.87 2.55
CA PHE A 365 3.88 -17.31 3.82
C PHE A 365 2.68 -16.98 4.70
N ASN A 366 2.59 -17.65 5.86
CA ASN A 366 1.60 -17.40 6.90
C ASN A 366 2.32 -16.89 8.14
N ILE A 367 2.34 -15.57 8.33
CA ILE A 367 3.11 -14.92 9.40
C ILE A 367 2.16 -14.29 10.42
N ALA A 368 2.35 -14.64 11.69
CA ALA A 368 1.68 -14.03 12.82
C ALA A 368 2.70 -13.38 13.75
N LEU A 369 2.62 -12.07 13.89
CA LEU A 369 3.33 -11.30 14.90
C LEU A 369 2.32 -10.95 16.00
N THR A 370 2.42 -11.62 17.15
CA THR A 370 1.38 -11.54 18.19
C THR A 370 1.39 -10.17 18.90
N ASN A 371 0.37 -9.91 19.71
CA ASN A 371 0.27 -8.67 20.50
C ASN A 371 1.36 -8.53 21.58
N THR A 372 2.10 -9.59 21.90
CA THR A 372 3.27 -9.53 22.79
C THR A 372 4.56 -9.16 22.06
N ALA A 373 4.56 -9.19 20.71
CA ALA A 373 5.73 -8.92 19.89
C ALA A 373 5.86 -7.41 19.55
N ASN A 374 6.15 -6.58 20.55
CA ASN A 374 6.28 -5.13 20.37
C ASN A 374 7.37 -4.78 19.34
N GLY A 375 7.06 -3.84 18.44
CA GLY A 375 7.98 -3.40 17.39
C GLY A 375 8.36 -4.46 16.34
N SER A 376 7.71 -5.61 16.34
CA SER A 376 8.13 -6.76 15.54
C SER A 376 8.04 -6.52 14.03
N LYS A 377 8.78 -7.34 13.27
CA LYS A 377 8.85 -7.24 11.81
C LYS A 377 8.45 -8.57 11.17
N GLY A 378 7.68 -8.54 10.09
CA GLY A 378 7.43 -9.75 9.31
C GLY A 378 8.66 -10.09 8.51
N PHE A 379 9.00 -9.21 7.58
CA PHE A 379 10.22 -9.24 6.79
C PHE A 379 11.05 -7.98 7.11
N SER A 380 12.34 -8.17 7.37
CA SER A 380 13.30 -7.08 7.58
C SER A 380 14.59 -7.36 6.82
N SER A 381 15.01 -6.42 5.97
CA SER A 381 16.27 -6.47 5.24
C SER A 381 17.14 -5.27 5.59
N GLY A 382 18.44 -5.50 5.83
CA GLY A 382 19.44 -4.43 5.95
C GLY A 382 19.81 -3.78 4.61
N THR A 383 19.24 -4.27 3.51
CA THR A 383 19.37 -3.70 2.17
C THR A 383 17.98 -3.61 1.53
N GLY A 384 17.64 -4.46 0.56
CA GLY A 384 16.38 -4.44 -0.17
C GLY A 384 15.53 -5.71 0.02
N ILE A 385 14.24 -5.56 -0.29
CA ILE A 385 13.31 -6.69 -0.45
C ILE A 385 12.80 -6.68 -1.89
N THR A 386 13.04 -7.77 -2.62
CA THR A 386 12.58 -7.96 -4.00
C THR A 386 11.60 -9.13 -4.08
N ILE A 387 10.38 -8.86 -4.55
CA ILE A 387 9.33 -9.88 -4.67
C ILE A 387 8.80 -9.91 -6.11
N THR A 388 8.96 -11.04 -6.79
CA THR A 388 8.42 -11.27 -8.14
C THR A 388 7.22 -12.20 -8.14
N ASP A 389 7.04 -13.03 -7.11
CA ASP A 389 5.87 -13.90 -6.92
C ASP A 389 5.76 -14.36 -5.46
N GLY A 390 4.64 -14.99 -5.08
CA GLY A 390 4.39 -15.56 -3.76
C GLY A 390 3.01 -15.22 -3.20
N ASN A 391 2.56 -15.98 -2.19
CA ASN A 391 1.30 -15.76 -1.48
C ASN A 391 1.56 -15.41 -0.02
N PHE A 392 1.17 -14.21 0.41
CA PHE A 392 1.46 -13.69 1.75
C PHE A 392 0.18 -13.45 2.54
N THR A 393 0.07 -14.07 3.70
CA THR A 393 -0.90 -13.74 4.75
C THR A 393 -0.12 -13.32 5.98
N LEU A 394 -0.20 -12.04 6.34
CA LEU A 394 0.56 -11.46 7.45
C LEU A 394 -0.38 -10.75 8.42
N ASN A 395 -0.38 -11.18 9.68
CA ASN A 395 -1.13 -10.56 10.76
C ASN A 395 -0.16 -10.01 11.81
N ALA A 396 -0.17 -8.69 12.01
CA ALA A 396 0.73 -8.01 12.91
C ALA A 396 -0.03 -7.22 14.00
N ALA A 397 0.00 -7.73 15.22
CA ALA A 397 -0.71 -7.17 16.36
C ALA A 397 0.22 -6.52 17.40
N GLY A 398 1.54 -6.61 17.21
CA GLY A 398 2.53 -6.08 18.15
C GLY A 398 2.39 -4.55 18.35
N PRO A 399 2.41 -4.05 19.59
CA PRO A 399 2.35 -2.62 19.85
C PRO A 399 3.69 -1.93 19.53
N GLY A 400 3.63 -0.66 19.14
CA GLY A 400 4.77 0.24 19.17
C GLY A 400 4.98 0.84 20.56
N ALA A 401 6.15 1.44 20.78
CA ALA A 401 6.49 2.12 22.02
C ALA A 401 7.46 3.29 21.78
N VAL A 402 7.50 4.19 22.76
CA VAL A 402 8.44 5.31 22.84
C VAL A 402 9.73 4.84 23.54
N TYR A 403 10.87 5.35 23.10
CA TYR A 403 12.17 5.13 23.72
C TYR A 403 13.08 6.35 23.51
N THR A 404 14.30 6.29 24.02
CA THR A 404 15.34 7.29 23.72
C THR A 404 16.37 6.65 22.80
N ASN A 405 16.56 7.20 21.61
CA ASN A 405 17.51 6.68 20.63
C ASN A 405 18.97 6.94 21.04
N THR A 406 19.93 6.40 20.29
CA THR A 406 21.37 6.51 20.58
C THR A 406 21.85 7.96 20.69
N ALA A 407 21.22 8.87 19.95
CA ALA A 407 21.49 10.31 19.98
C ALA A 407 20.89 11.04 21.20
N GLY A 408 20.19 10.34 22.12
CA GLY A 408 19.57 10.94 23.29
C GLY A 408 18.23 11.63 23.02
N VAL A 409 17.64 11.43 21.83
CA VAL A 409 16.38 12.03 21.42
C VAL A 409 15.23 11.05 21.68
N VAL A 410 14.08 11.54 22.12
CA VAL A 410 12.87 10.74 22.27
C VAL A 410 12.39 10.31 20.89
N ASP A 411 12.19 9.01 20.71
CA ASP A 411 11.91 8.37 19.43
C ASP A 411 10.92 7.22 19.64
N SER A 412 10.58 6.51 18.57
CA SER A 412 9.58 5.46 18.59
C SER A 412 9.95 4.29 17.70
N TYR A 413 9.43 3.11 18.06
CA TYR A 413 9.41 1.98 17.16
C TYR A 413 8.00 1.40 17.08
N SER A 414 7.67 0.82 15.94
CA SER A 414 6.38 0.16 15.72
C SER A 414 6.52 -1.09 14.89
N THR A 415 5.46 -1.89 14.88
CA THR A 415 5.41 -3.14 14.12
C THR A 415 5.34 -2.85 12.62
N SER A 416 5.99 -3.66 11.80
CA SER A 416 5.88 -3.54 10.33
C SER A 416 5.72 -4.90 9.67
N GLY A 417 4.86 -4.98 8.65
CA GLY A 417 4.74 -6.18 7.83
C GLY A 417 6.05 -6.44 7.08
N PHE A 418 6.47 -5.46 6.29
CA PHE A 418 7.73 -5.45 5.55
C PHE A 418 8.50 -4.17 5.86
N THR A 419 9.82 -4.28 6.04
CA THR A 419 10.72 -3.13 6.22
C THR A 419 12.06 -3.38 5.55
N ALA A 420 12.63 -2.36 4.92
CA ALA A 420 13.94 -2.43 4.29
C ALA A 420 14.69 -1.09 4.44
N ASP A 421 15.99 -1.15 4.72
CA ASP A 421 16.84 0.04 4.87
C ASP A 421 17.12 0.74 3.53
N THR A 422 16.80 0.09 2.40
CA THR A 422 16.87 0.69 1.06
C THR A 422 15.50 0.60 0.36
N ALA A 423 15.25 -0.38 -0.49
CA ALA A 423 14.04 -0.43 -1.31
C ALA A 423 13.19 -1.67 -1.07
N VAL A 424 11.88 -1.52 -1.26
CA VAL A 424 10.95 -2.65 -1.41
C VAL A 424 10.41 -2.62 -2.84
N THR A 425 10.72 -3.65 -3.62
CA THR A 425 10.26 -3.80 -5.01
C THR A 425 9.36 -5.01 -5.13
N ILE A 426 8.10 -4.80 -5.53
CA ILE A 426 7.09 -5.85 -5.66
C ILE A 426 6.55 -5.83 -7.09
N THR A 427 6.90 -6.82 -7.90
CA THR A 427 6.44 -6.93 -9.29
C THR A 427 5.40 -8.03 -9.51
N GLY A 428 5.18 -8.90 -8.53
CA GLY A 428 4.14 -9.93 -8.56
C GLY A 428 3.80 -10.47 -7.18
N GLY A 429 2.95 -11.50 -7.14
CA GLY A 429 2.45 -12.12 -5.90
C GLY A 429 1.13 -11.52 -5.38
N THR A 430 0.57 -12.20 -4.37
CA THR A 430 -0.68 -11.84 -3.68
C THR A 430 -0.40 -11.59 -2.20
N PHE A 431 -0.84 -10.45 -1.68
CA PHE A 431 -0.59 -10.02 -0.29
C PHE A 431 -1.90 -9.71 0.43
N ASN A 432 -2.04 -10.27 1.63
CA ASN A 432 -3.07 -9.93 2.61
C ASN A 432 -2.38 -9.57 3.92
N ILE A 433 -2.22 -8.27 4.18
CA ILE A 433 -1.50 -7.73 5.32
C ILE A 433 -2.49 -7.04 6.26
N THR A 434 -2.54 -7.48 7.52
CA THR A 434 -3.38 -6.88 8.56
C THR A 434 -2.51 -6.39 9.71
N ILE A 435 -2.66 -5.12 10.09
CA ILE A 435 -1.92 -4.46 11.18
C ILE A 435 -2.92 -3.92 12.20
N THR A 436 -2.82 -4.32 13.47
CA THR A 436 -3.80 -3.96 14.52
C THR A 436 -3.19 -3.37 15.80
N GLY A 437 -1.86 -3.31 15.92
CA GLY A 437 -1.14 -2.80 17.10
C GLY A 437 -1.18 -1.28 17.26
N SER A 438 -0.02 -0.64 17.46
CA SER A 438 0.09 0.83 17.52
C SER A 438 1.22 1.36 16.63
N GLY A 439 0.96 2.46 15.92
CA GLY A 439 1.88 3.12 14.98
C GLY A 439 2.35 2.24 13.81
N GLY A 440 1.71 1.08 13.59
CA GLY A 440 2.24 0.05 12.71
C GLY A 440 2.21 0.41 11.22
N LYS A 441 3.06 -0.25 10.44
CA LYS A 441 3.21 -0.06 8.99
C LYS A 441 2.93 -1.36 8.24
N GLY A 442 2.23 -1.31 7.10
CA GLY A 442 2.09 -2.49 6.23
C GLY A 442 3.38 -2.77 5.47
N LEU A 443 3.73 -1.86 4.56
CA LEU A 443 4.99 -1.82 3.83
C LEU A 443 5.80 -0.59 4.25
N SER A 444 7.10 -0.75 4.50
CA SER A 444 8.01 0.33 4.89
C SER A 444 9.34 0.22 4.14
N ALA A 445 9.91 1.34 3.73
CA ALA A 445 11.28 1.42 3.22
C ALA A 445 11.92 2.78 3.53
N ASP A 446 13.19 2.79 3.90
CA ASP A 446 13.96 4.04 4.11
C ASP A 446 14.42 4.66 2.79
N GLY A 447 14.26 3.93 1.69
CA GLY A 447 14.38 4.40 0.31
C GLY A 447 13.05 4.26 -0.41
N ASN A 448 13.08 3.71 -1.63
CA ASN A 448 11.91 3.68 -2.52
C ASN A 448 11.02 2.45 -2.30
N ILE A 449 9.72 2.61 -2.51
CA ILE A 449 8.80 1.49 -2.71
C ILE A 449 8.33 1.49 -4.17
N VAL A 450 8.48 0.36 -4.86
CA VAL A 450 8.04 0.17 -6.24
C VAL A 450 7.05 -0.98 -6.30
N ILE A 451 5.85 -0.73 -6.82
CA ILE A 451 4.75 -1.69 -6.95
C ILE A 451 4.36 -1.83 -8.42
N GLY A 452 4.42 -3.06 -8.90
CA GLY A 452 4.19 -3.42 -10.29
C GLY A 452 5.32 -3.02 -11.22
N SER A 453 5.17 -3.40 -12.48
CA SER A 453 6.01 -3.00 -13.59
C SER A 453 5.17 -3.02 -14.89
N ALA A 454 5.81 -2.76 -16.03
CA ALA A 454 5.13 -2.87 -17.32
C ALA A 454 4.50 -4.25 -17.57
N THR A 455 5.10 -5.32 -17.03
CA THR A 455 4.63 -6.71 -17.20
C THR A 455 4.19 -7.38 -15.90
N GLY A 456 4.54 -6.80 -14.74
CA GLY A 456 4.24 -7.34 -13.42
C GLY A 456 3.07 -6.61 -12.74
N ALA A 457 2.05 -7.35 -12.31
CA ALA A 457 0.82 -6.80 -11.72
C ALA A 457 0.49 -7.53 -10.40
N PRO A 458 1.07 -7.11 -9.25
CA PRO A 458 0.79 -7.73 -7.96
C PRO A 458 -0.63 -7.41 -7.47
N SER A 459 -1.16 -8.25 -6.58
CA SER A 459 -2.41 -7.98 -5.85
C SER A 459 -2.08 -7.76 -4.37
N ILE A 460 -2.26 -6.54 -3.88
CA ILE A 460 -1.86 -6.15 -2.52
C ILE A 460 -3.06 -5.61 -1.75
N THR A 461 -3.39 -6.23 -0.63
CA THR A 461 -4.36 -5.72 0.35
C THR A 461 -3.66 -5.41 1.67
N VAL A 462 -3.77 -4.17 2.15
CA VAL A 462 -3.28 -3.74 3.47
C VAL A 462 -4.43 -3.15 4.29
N THR A 463 -4.73 -3.80 5.41
CA THR A 463 -5.72 -3.32 6.39
C THR A 463 -4.98 -2.89 7.65
N ASN A 464 -4.97 -1.59 7.94
CA ASN A 464 -4.30 -1.03 9.11
C ASN A 464 -5.30 -0.36 10.06
N THR A 465 -5.56 -1.01 11.19
CA THR A 465 -6.42 -0.50 12.28
C THR A 465 -5.61 -0.18 13.53
N ALA A 466 -4.29 -0.03 13.41
CA ALA A 466 -3.45 0.33 14.55
C ALA A 466 -3.80 1.73 15.08
N ALA A 467 -3.63 1.98 16.37
CA ALA A 467 -3.80 3.31 16.95
C ALA A 467 -2.50 4.12 16.83
N ARG A 468 -2.59 5.46 16.71
CA ARG A 468 -1.43 6.34 16.90
C ARG A 468 -1.03 6.40 18.39
N PHE A 469 0.21 6.77 18.69
CA PHE A 469 0.65 7.07 20.06
C PHE A 469 1.60 8.27 20.10
N LEU A 470 1.56 9.02 21.20
CA LEU A 470 2.35 10.23 21.39
C LEU A 470 3.82 9.86 21.63
N VAL A 471 4.74 10.52 20.92
CA VAL A 471 6.19 10.40 21.08
C VAL A 471 6.71 11.54 21.95
N SER A 472 6.35 12.78 21.60
CA SER A 472 6.76 13.98 22.33
C SER A 472 5.73 15.11 22.18
N GLY A 473 5.86 16.17 22.97
CA GLY A 473 4.93 17.30 23.00
C GLY A 473 3.70 17.07 23.88
N THR A 474 2.63 17.83 23.64
CA THR A 474 1.39 17.80 24.43
C THR A 474 0.28 17.12 23.64
N GLU A 475 -0.32 16.05 24.18
CA GLU A 475 -1.39 15.32 23.51
C GLU A 475 -2.50 16.25 22.99
N GLY A 476 -2.81 16.12 21.70
CA GLY A 476 -3.85 16.92 21.03
C GLY A 476 -3.47 18.37 20.75
N SER A 477 -2.20 18.75 20.89
CA SER A 477 -1.67 20.06 20.47
C SER A 477 -1.01 20.00 19.09
N ALA A 478 -0.91 21.14 18.41
CA ALA A 478 -0.15 21.29 17.16
C ALA A 478 1.36 21.03 17.35
N THR A 479 1.84 20.98 18.60
CA THR A 479 3.24 20.64 18.94
C THR A 479 3.46 19.14 19.19
N ALA A 480 2.42 18.33 19.06
CA ALA A 480 2.47 16.92 19.38
C ALA A 480 3.09 16.11 18.25
N ASP A 481 4.10 15.30 18.57
CA ASP A 481 4.68 14.35 17.65
C ASP A 481 4.10 12.95 17.89
N TYR A 482 3.61 12.32 16.84
CA TYR A 482 2.92 11.03 16.92
C TYR A 482 3.48 10.03 15.92
N THR A 483 3.79 8.83 16.42
CA THR A 483 3.91 7.66 15.55
C THR A 483 2.52 7.27 15.07
N SER A 484 2.29 7.46 13.78
CA SER A 484 0.97 7.28 13.19
C SER A 484 0.90 6.05 12.29
N PRO A 485 -0.25 5.34 12.24
CA PRO A 485 -0.41 4.16 11.40
C PRO A 485 -0.29 4.49 9.91
N LYS A 486 0.45 3.65 9.16
CA LYS A 486 0.60 3.81 7.71
C LYS A 486 0.32 2.50 6.97
N GLY A 487 -0.39 2.54 5.86
CA GLY A 487 -0.52 1.37 5.00
C GLY A 487 0.82 1.08 4.31
N ILE A 488 1.30 2.08 3.58
CA ILE A 488 2.58 2.08 2.85
C ILE A 488 3.34 3.34 3.24
N LYS A 489 4.60 3.19 3.66
CA LYS A 489 5.49 4.32 4.00
C LYS A 489 6.83 4.18 3.28
N ALA A 490 7.23 5.20 2.54
CA ALA A 490 8.59 5.32 2.02
C ALA A 490 9.22 6.62 2.51
N ASP A 491 10.50 6.62 2.86
CA ASP A 491 11.25 7.87 3.05
C ASP A 491 11.69 8.41 1.67
N GLY A 492 11.92 7.51 0.72
CA GLY A 492 12.03 7.84 -0.70
C GLY A 492 10.67 7.86 -1.42
N ASN A 493 10.70 7.66 -2.73
CA ASN A 493 9.52 7.69 -3.58
C ASN A 493 8.64 6.45 -3.41
N VAL A 494 7.32 6.62 -3.59
CA VAL A 494 6.40 5.49 -3.85
C VAL A 494 6.01 5.50 -5.32
N THR A 495 6.29 4.43 -6.05
CA THR A 495 5.89 4.26 -7.45
C THR A 495 4.91 3.10 -7.59
N ILE A 496 3.73 3.36 -8.14
CA ILE A 496 2.73 2.37 -8.50
C ILE A 496 2.63 2.35 -10.02
N ALA A 497 3.27 1.35 -10.62
CA ALA A 497 3.32 1.15 -12.06
C ALA A 497 2.17 0.29 -12.58
N ASN A 498 1.75 -0.71 -11.83
CA ASN A 498 0.67 -1.62 -12.20
C ASN A 498 0.19 -2.45 -10.99
N GLY A 499 -0.83 -3.29 -11.17
CA GLY A 499 -1.37 -4.19 -10.14
C GLY A 499 -2.69 -3.70 -9.55
N ASN A 500 -3.20 -4.45 -8.58
CA ASN A 500 -4.40 -4.12 -7.80
C ASN A 500 -3.99 -3.87 -6.35
N LEU A 501 -4.05 -2.62 -5.92
CA LEU A 501 -3.67 -2.19 -4.57
C LEU A 501 -4.90 -1.71 -3.80
N ILE A 502 -5.20 -2.35 -2.69
CA ILE A 502 -6.29 -1.98 -1.76
C ILE A 502 -5.67 -1.66 -0.40
N VAL A 503 -5.85 -0.44 0.08
CA VAL A 503 -5.28 -0.01 1.36
C VAL A 503 -6.34 0.70 2.19
N SER A 504 -6.54 0.25 3.43
CA SER A 504 -7.45 0.90 4.38
C SER A 504 -6.75 1.29 5.67
N VAL A 505 -7.02 2.50 6.13
CA VAL A 505 -6.66 2.98 7.48
C VAL A 505 -7.91 3.38 8.25
N ALA A 506 -7.96 3.13 9.55
CA ALA A 506 -9.18 3.36 10.34
C ALA A 506 -9.08 4.50 11.37
N ASN A 507 -7.88 4.78 11.89
CA ASN A 507 -7.70 5.64 13.06
C ASN A 507 -7.12 7.01 12.71
N GLN A 508 -7.21 7.93 13.67
CA GLN A 508 -6.75 9.31 13.55
C GLN A 508 -5.28 9.41 13.08
N ASN A 509 -4.97 10.43 12.28
CA ASN A 509 -3.64 10.76 11.77
C ASN A 509 -2.99 9.66 10.90
N SER A 510 -3.78 8.74 10.38
CA SER A 510 -3.25 7.64 9.56
C SER A 510 -3.10 8.07 8.11
N ALA A 511 -2.27 7.34 7.35
CA ALA A 511 -2.24 7.49 5.90
C ALA A 511 -2.25 6.13 5.19
N CYS A 512 -3.02 6.00 4.11
CA CYS A 512 -2.96 4.78 3.30
C CYS A 512 -1.58 4.69 2.61
N ILE A 513 -1.17 5.75 1.92
CA ILE A 513 0.13 5.84 1.24
C ILE A 513 0.83 7.12 1.68
N ASP A 514 2.06 7.00 2.14
CA ASP A 514 2.87 8.09 2.68
C ASP A 514 4.29 8.04 2.09
N SER A 515 4.77 9.18 1.60
CA SER A 515 6.13 9.36 1.10
C SER A 515 6.72 10.65 1.65
N ASP A 516 7.97 10.58 2.15
CA ASP A 516 8.74 11.79 2.45
C ASP A 516 9.36 12.44 1.19
N SER A 517 9.07 11.88 0.02
CA SER A 517 9.47 12.39 -1.28
C SER A 517 8.24 12.43 -2.21
N ALA A 518 8.34 12.00 -3.46
CA ALA A 518 7.25 12.03 -4.43
C ALA A 518 6.49 10.69 -4.54
N ILE A 519 5.24 10.77 -4.97
CA ILE A 519 4.40 9.62 -5.29
C ILE A 519 4.06 9.61 -6.77
N PHE A 520 4.21 8.47 -7.43
CA PHE A 520 3.92 8.28 -8.85
C PHE A 520 2.89 7.16 -9.03
N VAL A 521 1.76 7.47 -9.66
CA VAL A 521 0.81 6.47 -10.16
C VAL A 521 0.81 6.54 -11.68
N THR A 522 1.33 5.49 -12.31
CA THR A 522 1.44 5.40 -13.77
C THR A 522 0.53 4.33 -14.37
N GLY A 523 -0.01 3.42 -13.56
CA GLY A 523 -0.93 2.37 -13.98
C GLY A 523 -1.56 1.61 -12.81
N GLY A 524 -2.29 0.53 -13.12
CA GLY A 524 -2.99 -0.31 -12.15
C GLY A 524 -4.26 0.30 -11.56
N THR A 525 -4.80 -0.35 -10.53
CA THR A 525 -5.97 0.08 -9.76
C THR A 525 -5.56 0.28 -8.30
N VAL A 526 -5.83 1.45 -7.75
CA VAL A 526 -5.54 1.84 -6.37
C VAL A 526 -6.85 2.18 -5.66
N GLY A 527 -7.26 1.38 -4.69
CA GLY A 527 -8.45 1.59 -3.86
C GLY A 527 -8.07 1.94 -2.42
N LEU A 528 -8.40 3.14 -1.97
CA LEU A 528 -8.05 3.66 -0.65
C LEU A 528 -9.29 3.91 0.20
N THR A 529 -9.28 3.41 1.44
CA THR A 529 -10.30 3.70 2.45
C THR A 529 -9.67 4.45 3.62
N VAL A 530 -10.14 5.67 3.86
CA VAL A 530 -9.53 6.62 4.81
C VAL A 530 -10.49 6.90 5.96
N GLY A 531 -10.26 6.24 7.09
CA GLY A 531 -10.96 6.47 8.35
C GLY A 531 -10.13 7.30 9.34
N GLY A 532 -10.82 7.81 10.37
CA GLY A 532 -10.23 8.61 11.43
C GLY A 532 -9.97 10.06 11.04
N ASN A 533 -10.07 10.98 12.00
CA ASN A 533 -9.85 12.41 11.75
C ASN A 533 -8.40 12.70 11.35
N GLN A 534 -8.19 13.78 10.59
CA GLN A 534 -6.92 14.23 10.00
C GLN A 534 -6.20 13.21 9.08
N SER A 535 -6.80 12.07 8.76
CA SER A 535 -6.16 11.01 7.99
C SER A 535 -6.02 11.35 6.50
N LYS A 536 -5.11 10.67 5.80
CA LYS A 536 -4.79 10.92 4.39
C LYS A 536 -4.97 9.66 3.56
N GLY A 537 -5.52 9.79 2.35
CA GLY A 537 -5.45 8.73 1.34
C GLY A 537 -4.03 8.61 0.84
N ILE A 538 -3.60 9.61 0.09
CA ILE A 538 -2.22 9.76 -0.39
C ILE A 538 -1.61 11.01 0.24
N MET A 539 -0.42 10.87 0.82
CA MET A 539 0.36 11.95 1.40
C MET A 539 1.78 11.93 0.84
N ALA A 540 2.27 13.07 0.36
CA ALA A 540 3.63 13.24 -0.10
C ALA A 540 4.21 14.57 0.37
N LYS A 541 5.43 14.57 0.90
CA LYS A 541 6.18 15.82 1.11
C LYS A 541 6.64 16.45 -0.21
N GLY A 542 6.84 15.62 -1.23
CA GLY A 542 7.04 16.04 -2.62
C GLY A 542 5.77 15.95 -3.45
N ASP A 543 5.94 15.90 -4.78
CA ASP A 543 4.82 15.93 -5.71
C ASP A 543 4.01 14.63 -5.68
N ILE A 544 2.70 14.73 -5.91
CA ILE A 544 1.85 13.60 -6.26
C ILE A 544 1.62 13.63 -7.78
N ASN A 545 2.09 12.62 -8.50
CA ASN A 545 2.02 12.53 -9.96
C ASN A 545 1.11 11.39 -10.41
N LEU A 546 -0.03 11.73 -11.00
CA LEU A 546 -1.09 10.80 -11.42
C LEU A 546 -1.16 10.76 -12.96
N ASN A 547 -0.24 10.00 -13.55
CA ASN A 547 0.00 9.93 -14.99
C ASN A 547 -0.81 8.82 -15.68
N GLY A 548 -1.43 7.91 -14.92
CA GLY A 548 -2.24 6.82 -15.46
C GLY A 548 -2.89 5.98 -14.37
N GLY A 549 -3.57 4.90 -14.77
CA GLY A 549 -4.26 3.99 -13.84
C GLY A 549 -5.60 4.53 -13.32
N THR A 550 -6.19 3.80 -12.38
CA THR A 550 -7.44 4.15 -11.68
C THR A 550 -7.16 4.33 -10.19
N VAL A 551 -7.51 5.49 -9.63
CA VAL A 551 -7.36 5.77 -8.19
C VAL A 551 -8.72 6.11 -7.59
N ASN A 552 -9.17 5.28 -6.65
CA ASN A 552 -10.44 5.45 -5.95
C ASN A 552 -10.17 5.70 -4.47
N VAL A 553 -10.69 6.79 -3.92
CA VAL A 553 -10.55 7.15 -2.50
C VAL A 553 -11.93 7.31 -1.88
N THR A 554 -12.18 6.60 -0.78
CA THR A 554 -13.37 6.78 0.07
C THR A 554 -12.92 7.22 1.46
N ALA A 555 -13.35 8.40 1.89
CA ALA A 555 -12.92 9.01 3.14
C ALA A 555 -14.11 9.37 4.06
N THR A 556 -14.03 8.93 5.31
CA THR A 556 -15.02 9.23 6.36
C THR A 556 -14.46 10.06 7.50
N GLY A 557 -13.12 10.19 7.58
CA GLY A 557 -12.43 11.03 8.56
C GLY A 557 -12.78 12.52 8.43
N GLY A 558 -12.94 13.20 9.57
CA GLY A 558 -13.20 14.64 9.64
C GLY A 558 -11.98 15.48 10.03
N VAL A 559 -12.25 16.66 10.58
CA VAL A 559 -11.24 17.56 11.16
C VAL A 559 -10.87 17.10 12.56
N PHE A 560 -9.58 17.17 12.88
CA PHE A 560 -9.12 17.21 14.27
C PHE A 560 -8.70 18.63 14.61
N LEU A 561 -9.17 19.16 15.74
CA LEU A 561 -8.82 20.51 16.19
C LEU A 561 -7.64 20.39 17.16
N GLU A 562 -6.45 20.72 16.68
CA GLU A 562 -5.23 20.69 17.47
C GLU A 562 -5.16 21.95 18.33
N THR A 563 -4.92 21.81 19.63
CA THR A 563 -4.79 22.97 20.52
C THR A 563 -3.58 23.82 20.12
N SER A 564 -3.82 25.11 19.90
CA SER A 564 -2.81 26.08 19.47
C SER A 564 -3.19 27.48 19.96
N GLY A 565 -2.25 28.18 20.61
CA GLY A 565 -2.50 29.51 21.19
C GLY A 565 -3.71 29.53 22.13
N SER A 566 -4.66 30.44 21.88
CA SER A 566 -5.92 30.56 22.63
C SER A 566 -7.10 29.81 21.98
N GLY A 567 -6.85 28.99 20.96
CA GLY A 567 -7.86 28.19 20.28
C GLY A 567 -7.26 26.96 19.62
N PHE A 568 -7.45 26.82 18.31
CA PHE A 568 -7.09 25.61 17.58
C PHE A 568 -6.48 25.87 16.20
N ASP A 569 -5.70 24.89 15.74
CA ASP A 569 -5.24 24.71 14.38
C ASP A 569 -5.91 23.46 13.77
N PRO A 570 -6.73 23.57 12.71
CA PRO A 570 -7.44 22.42 12.16
C PRO A 570 -6.55 21.50 11.31
N ALA A 571 -6.49 20.23 11.68
CA ALA A 571 -5.87 19.18 10.87
C ALA A 571 -6.95 18.41 10.07
N TYR A 572 -6.93 18.55 8.75
CA TYR A 572 -7.97 18.04 7.85
C TYR A 572 -7.74 16.60 7.41
N THR A 573 -8.82 15.84 7.24
CA THR A 573 -8.75 14.62 6.42
C THR A 573 -8.70 15.02 4.94
N ALA A 574 -7.84 14.35 4.17
CA ALA A 574 -7.74 14.61 2.73
C ALA A 574 -7.62 13.32 1.90
N GLY A 575 -8.16 13.36 0.68
CA GLY A 575 -7.98 12.27 -0.28
C GLY A 575 -6.54 12.23 -0.77
N PHE A 576 -6.04 13.39 -1.18
CA PHE A 576 -4.66 13.64 -1.55
C PHE A 576 -4.14 14.88 -0.79
N LYS A 577 -2.94 14.79 -0.24
CA LYS A 577 -2.21 15.90 0.38
C LYS A 577 -0.78 15.92 -0.13
N SER A 578 -0.38 16.99 -0.81
CA SER A 578 1.02 17.27 -1.10
C SER A 578 1.47 18.53 -0.37
N ASP A 579 2.71 18.54 0.11
CA ASP A 579 3.37 19.77 0.60
C ASP A 579 3.98 20.58 -0.56
N THR A 580 3.87 20.07 -1.79
CA THR A 580 4.26 20.72 -3.04
C THR A 580 3.10 20.65 -4.02
N ASN A 581 3.20 19.93 -5.15
CA ASN A 581 2.16 19.92 -6.18
C ASN A 581 1.39 18.61 -6.29
N VAL A 582 0.15 18.69 -6.76
CA VAL A 582 -0.62 17.54 -7.26
C VAL A 582 -0.81 17.67 -8.77
N ASN A 583 -0.21 16.75 -9.52
CA ASN A 583 -0.21 16.71 -10.98
C ASN A 583 -1.13 15.58 -11.48
N LEU A 584 -2.18 15.93 -12.21
CA LEU A 584 -3.17 15.04 -12.82
C LEU A 584 -2.96 15.03 -14.34
N ALA A 585 -2.27 14.02 -14.86
CA ALA A 585 -1.82 14.00 -16.26
C ALA A 585 -2.30 12.80 -17.07
N GLY A 586 -3.27 12.02 -16.56
CA GLY A 586 -3.84 10.91 -17.32
C GLY A 586 -4.63 9.87 -16.53
N ALA A 587 -4.57 9.90 -15.20
CA ALA A 587 -5.30 8.94 -14.36
C ALA A 587 -6.83 9.13 -14.40
N THR A 588 -7.56 8.04 -14.14
CA THR A 588 -8.98 8.11 -13.73
C THR A 588 -9.03 8.18 -12.21
N VAL A 589 -9.51 9.28 -11.65
CA VAL A 589 -9.54 9.53 -10.20
C VAL A 589 -10.98 9.69 -9.73
N THR A 590 -11.39 8.90 -8.74
CA THR A 590 -12.67 9.05 -8.05
C THR A 590 -12.43 9.28 -6.56
N VAL A 591 -12.96 10.38 -6.01
CA VAL A 591 -12.88 10.67 -4.57
C VAL A 591 -14.27 10.87 -4.00
N SER A 592 -14.60 10.14 -2.95
CA SER A 592 -15.83 10.31 -2.17
C SER A 592 -15.48 10.62 -0.71
N GLY A 593 -15.93 11.76 -0.21
CA GLY A 593 -15.67 12.19 1.17
C GLY A 593 -16.94 12.60 1.91
N SER A 594 -17.07 12.19 3.17
CA SER A 594 -18.22 12.55 4.02
C SER A 594 -17.84 13.18 5.37
N GLY A 595 -16.57 13.12 5.77
CA GLY A 595 -16.14 13.70 7.04
C GLY A 595 -16.10 15.23 6.98
N ALA A 596 -16.31 15.88 8.14
CA ALA A 596 -16.37 17.34 8.23
C ALA A 596 -15.16 18.01 7.56
N ALA A 597 -15.45 19.02 6.73
CA ALA A 597 -14.49 19.77 5.91
C ALA A 597 -13.40 18.97 5.19
N PHE A 598 -13.73 17.76 4.75
CA PHE A 598 -12.85 16.96 3.92
C PHE A 598 -12.32 17.73 2.71
N LYS A 599 -11.01 17.59 2.43
CA LYS A 599 -10.35 18.16 1.25
C LYS A 599 -10.07 17.03 0.26
N ALA A 600 -10.76 16.98 -0.87
CA ALA A 600 -10.58 15.84 -1.77
C ALA A 600 -9.18 15.82 -2.38
N ILE A 601 -8.72 16.94 -2.94
CA ILE A 601 -7.34 17.17 -3.37
C ILE A 601 -6.82 18.45 -2.72
N SER A 602 -5.75 18.34 -1.93
CA SER A 602 -5.12 19.44 -1.20
C SER A 602 -3.64 19.55 -1.55
N SER A 603 -3.16 20.77 -1.79
CA SER A 603 -1.75 21.05 -2.09
C SER A 603 -1.30 22.35 -1.43
N ASP A 604 -0.10 22.35 -0.86
CA ASP A 604 0.52 23.59 -0.36
C ASP A 604 1.21 24.37 -1.51
N GLY A 605 1.41 23.72 -2.65
CA GLY A 605 1.76 24.32 -3.94
C GLY A 605 0.58 24.31 -4.92
N ASN A 606 0.82 23.89 -6.16
CA ASN A 606 -0.19 23.92 -7.22
C ASN A 606 -0.98 22.62 -7.35
N ILE A 607 -2.19 22.72 -7.92
CA ILE A 607 -2.92 21.56 -8.47
C ILE A 607 -3.02 21.75 -9.98
N ASP A 608 -2.37 20.87 -10.74
CA ASP A 608 -2.28 20.95 -12.20
C ASP A 608 -2.93 19.73 -12.88
N MET A 609 -4.07 19.95 -13.53
CA MET A 609 -4.77 18.95 -14.33
C MET A 609 -4.58 19.23 -15.82
N THR A 610 -3.80 18.37 -16.47
CA THR A 610 -3.48 18.46 -17.91
C THR A 610 -4.23 17.41 -18.73
N ALA A 611 -4.64 16.29 -18.11
CA ALA A 611 -5.43 15.24 -18.73
C ALA A 611 -6.09 14.32 -17.67
N GLY A 612 -6.83 13.30 -18.11
CA GLY A 612 -7.48 12.32 -17.24
C GLY A 612 -8.95 12.64 -16.94
N ASN A 613 -9.56 11.81 -16.10
CA ASN A 613 -10.95 11.95 -15.67
C ASN A 613 -11.00 12.00 -14.15
N VAL A 614 -11.43 13.12 -13.58
CA VAL A 614 -11.51 13.33 -12.13
C VAL A 614 -12.96 13.53 -11.72
N THR A 615 -13.46 12.65 -10.84
CA THR A 615 -14.81 12.73 -10.26
C THR A 615 -14.73 12.84 -8.75
N ILE A 616 -15.31 13.90 -8.18
CA ILE A 616 -15.28 14.18 -6.74
C ILE A 616 -16.69 14.37 -6.21
N THR A 617 -17.03 13.63 -5.15
CA THR A 617 -18.25 13.82 -4.36
C THR A 617 -17.86 14.12 -2.92
N ASN A 618 -18.18 15.30 -2.42
CA ASN A 618 -17.81 15.74 -1.09
C ASN A 618 -19.02 16.25 -0.32
N ASN A 619 -19.42 15.51 0.71
CA ASN A 619 -20.58 15.80 1.55
C ASN A 619 -20.17 16.26 2.96
N GLY A 620 -18.87 16.50 3.19
CA GLY A 620 -18.33 16.95 4.47
C GLY A 620 -18.81 18.35 4.84
N SER A 621 -19.61 18.49 5.90
CA SER A 621 -20.10 19.80 6.32
C SER A 621 -18.97 20.68 6.90
N GLY A 622 -19.04 21.98 6.62
CA GLY A 622 -18.30 23.00 7.36
C GLY A 622 -18.96 23.35 8.70
N THR A 623 -18.17 23.96 9.59
CA THR A 623 -18.61 24.53 10.87
C THR A 623 -17.59 25.57 11.34
N THR A 624 -17.87 26.22 12.48
CA THR A 624 -16.98 27.18 13.12
C THR A 624 -16.06 26.54 14.16
N TYR A 625 -14.95 27.22 14.45
CA TYR A 625 -14.02 26.93 15.54
C TYR A 625 -13.42 28.26 16.04
N ARG A 626 -12.55 28.22 17.06
CA ARG A 626 -11.73 29.38 17.43
C ARG A 626 -10.32 29.14 16.93
N ASN A 627 -9.77 30.05 16.15
CA ASN A 627 -8.39 29.94 15.66
C ASN A 627 -7.37 30.19 16.77
N ALA A 628 -6.07 30.11 16.43
CA ALA A 628 -4.98 30.25 17.41
C ALA A 628 -4.96 31.59 18.17
N THR A 629 -5.66 32.62 17.67
CA THR A 629 -5.83 33.93 18.32
C THR A 629 -7.12 34.06 19.13
N GLY A 630 -7.96 33.03 19.14
CA GLY A 630 -9.23 32.98 19.88
C GLY A 630 -10.41 33.59 19.14
N VAL A 631 -10.19 34.09 17.92
CA VAL A 631 -11.22 34.63 17.03
C VAL A 631 -12.01 33.48 16.42
N MET A 632 -13.33 33.67 16.29
CA MET A 632 -14.20 32.68 15.65
C MET A 632 -13.89 32.64 14.15
N ASP A 633 -13.66 31.44 13.64
CA ASP A 633 -13.23 31.16 12.29
C ASP A 633 -14.01 29.94 11.77
N SER A 634 -13.79 29.56 10.52
CA SER A 634 -14.52 28.47 9.89
C SER A 634 -13.64 27.57 9.03
N TYR A 635 -14.10 26.33 8.88
CA TYR A 635 -13.57 25.45 7.86
C TYR A 635 -14.72 24.82 7.07
N SER A 636 -14.45 24.48 5.82
CA SER A 636 -15.42 23.88 4.92
C SER A 636 -14.76 22.89 3.97
N ALA A 637 -15.57 21.98 3.43
CA ALA A 637 -15.13 21.03 2.42
C ALA A 637 -14.69 21.74 1.14
N ALA A 638 -13.73 21.14 0.43
CA ALA A 638 -13.34 21.59 -0.90
C ALA A 638 -13.09 20.37 -1.81
N ALA A 639 -13.46 20.47 -3.09
CA ALA A 639 -13.02 19.47 -4.06
C ALA A 639 -11.52 19.65 -4.33
N PHE A 640 -11.10 20.83 -4.81
CA PHE A 640 -9.69 21.23 -4.87
C PHE A 640 -9.41 22.37 -3.89
N SER A 641 -8.29 22.28 -3.17
CA SER A 641 -7.77 23.32 -2.27
C SER A 641 -6.26 23.46 -2.50
N ALA A 642 -5.83 24.62 -2.99
CA ALA A 642 -4.42 24.92 -3.22
C ALA A 642 -4.01 26.21 -2.53
N ASP A 643 -2.87 26.21 -1.85
CA ASP A 643 -2.25 27.46 -1.37
C ASP A 643 -1.52 28.17 -2.54
N GLY A 644 -1.14 27.41 -3.58
CA GLY A 644 -0.71 27.94 -4.87
C GLY A 644 -1.85 28.11 -5.86
N ASN A 645 -1.57 27.81 -7.13
CA ASN A 645 -2.53 27.93 -8.23
C ASN A 645 -3.29 26.63 -8.46
N ILE A 646 -4.46 26.74 -9.09
CA ILE A 646 -5.16 25.60 -9.70
C ILE A 646 -5.18 25.81 -11.22
N SER A 647 -4.67 24.85 -11.98
CA SER A 647 -4.74 24.85 -13.44
C SER A 647 -5.48 23.62 -13.95
N VAL A 648 -6.55 23.81 -14.72
CA VAL A 648 -7.29 22.73 -15.38
C VAL A 648 -7.22 22.98 -16.87
N THR A 649 -6.18 22.47 -17.52
CA THR A 649 -5.91 22.72 -18.95
C THR A 649 -6.39 21.60 -19.87
N GLY A 650 -6.70 20.41 -19.34
CA GLY A 650 -7.28 19.32 -20.13
C GLY A 650 -8.00 18.27 -19.29
N GLY A 651 -8.54 17.25 -19.96
CA GLY A 651 -9.32 16.18 -19.33
C GLY A 651 -10.76 16.58 -18.96
N THR A 652 -11.40 15.73 -18.15
CA THR A 652 -12.76 15.94 -17.63
C THR A 652 -12.75 16.04 -16.11
N LEU A 653 -13.18 17.18 -15.56
CA LEU A 653 -13.33 17.40 -14.12
C LEU A 653 -14.81 17.49 -13.76
N THR A 654 -15.29 16.59 -12.90
CA THR A 654 -16.65 16.64 -12.35
C THR A 654 -16.58 16.67 -10.84
N THR A 655 -17.16 17.71 -10.21
CA THR A 655 -17.17 17.84 -8.75
C THR A 655 -18.57 18.13 -8.23
N THR A 656 -18.88 17.62 -7.06
CA THR A 656 -20.07 18.00 -6.28
C THR A 656 -19.68 18.14 -4.82
N THR A 657 -19.71 19.36 -4.31
CA THR A 657 -19.48 19.66 -2.89
C THR A 657 -20.77 20.13 -2.23
N SER A 658 -21.38 19.28 -1.41
CA SER A 658 -22.72 19.50 -0.82
C SER A 658 -22.69 19.91 0.66
N GLY A 659 -21.54 19.83 1.33
CA GLY A 659 -21.39 20.27 2.71
C GLY A 659 -21.55 21.78 2.88
N ALA A 660 -22.01 22.23 4.05
CA ALA A 660 -22.17 23.66 4.34
C ALA A 660 -20.86 24.44 4.14
N GLY A 661 -20.93 25.62 3.52
CA GLY A 661 -19.78 26.45 3.13
C GLY A 661 -18.84 25.82 2.08
N GLY A 662 -19.23 24.69 1.49
CA GLY A 662 -18.38 23.88 0.63
C GLY A 662 -17.92 24.59 -0.65
N LYS A 663 -16.70 24.30 -1.07
CA LYS A 663 -16.07 24.87 -2.27
C LYS A 663 -15.92 23.84 -3.38
N GLY A 664 -16.05 24.27 -4.63
CA GLY A 664 -15.60 23.48 -5.79
C GLY A 664 -14.09 23.59 -5.91
N LEU A 665 -13.61 24.71 -6.46
CA LEU A 665 -12.19 25.04 -6.56
C LEU A 665 -11.87 26.22 -5.64
N LYS A 666 -10.90 26.05 -4.73
CA LYS A 666 -10.35 27.11 -3.88
C LYS A 666 -8.84 27.22 -4.12
N ALA A 667 -8.37 28.40 -4.53
CA ALA A 667 -6.96 28.72 -4.62
C ALA A 667 -6.62 29.99 -3.85
N ASP A 668 -5.48 30.01 -3.16
CA ASP A 668 -4.93 31.26 -2.63
C ASP A 668 -4.11 31.99 -3.71
N GLY A 669 -3.63 31.26 -4.73
CA GLY A 669 -3.14 31.79 -6.00
C GLY A 669 -4.26 32.00 -7.04
N ALA A 670 -3.89 31.86 -8.31
CA ALA A 670 -4.79 31.99 -9.45
C ALA A 670 -5.50 30.67 -9.80
N ILE A 671 -6.64 30.77 -10.47
CA ILE A 671 -7.32 29.64 -11.10
C ILE A 671 -7.31 29.83 -12.62
N VAL A 672 -6.81 28.84 -13.36
CA VAL A 672 -6.80 28.85 -14.82
C VAL A 672 -7.57 27.63 -15.35
N ILE A 673 -8.55 27.86 -16.22
CA ILE A 673 -9.29 26.82 -16.93
C ILE A 673 -9.02 26.97 -18.43
N GLY A 674 -8.52 25.90 -19.05
CA GLY A 674 -8.14 25.87 -20.44
C GLY A 674 -6.80 26.56 -20.74
N SER A 675 -6.29 26.31 -21.94
CA SER A 675 -5.06 26.94 -22.44
C SER A 675 -5.15 27.13 -23.95
N ALA A 676 -4.10 27.69 -24.58
CA ALA A 676 -4.07 27.84 -26.04
C ALA A 676 -4.25 26.51 -26.79
N THR A 677 -3.82 25.39 -26.21
CA THR A 677 -3.85 24.06 -26.83
C THR A 677 -4.75 23.06 -26.10
N GLY A 678 -5.09 23.31 -24.84
CA GLY A 678 -5.89 22.42 -24.01
C GLY A 678 -7.32 22.93 -23.86
N ASN A 679 -8.31 22.04 -24.05
CA ASN A 679 -9.74 22.35 -24.04
C ASN A 679 -10.47 21.40 -23.08
N PRO A 680 -10.51 21.69 -21.77
CA PRO A 680 -11.07 20.80 -20.75
C PRO A 680 -12.60 20.76 -20.81
N THR A 681 -13.18 19.74 -20.18
CA THR A 681 -14.61 19.75 -19.80
C THR A 681 -14.70 19.81 -18.28
N THR A 682 -15.36 20.85 -17.75
CA THR A 682 -15.54 21.03 -16.30
C THR A 682 -17.01 21.07 -15.93
N ASN A 683 -17.41 20.29 -14.93
CA ASN A 683 -18.75 20.24 -14.34
C ASN A 683 -18.61 20.40 -12.83
N ILE A 684 -18.57 21.64 -12.36
CA ILE A 684 -18.23 21.98 -10.98
C ILE A 684 -19.51 22.40 -10.28
N LYS A 685 -19.80 21.79 -9.13
CA LYS A 685 -21.06 22.02 -8.42
C LYS A 685 -20.88 22.20 -6.92
N THR A 686 -21.46 23.25 -6.35
CA THR A 686 -21.71 23.37 -4.92
C THR A 686 -23.22 23.37 -4.63
N THR A 687 -23.62 22.71 -3.55
CA THR A 687 -25.03 22.70 -3.10
C THR A 687 -25.20 22.92 -1.60
N GLY A 688 -24.10 23.19 -0.89
CA GLY A 688 -24.15 23.46 0.54
C GLY A 688 -24.94 24.71 0.86
N ALA A 689 -25.39 24.84 2.11
CA ALA A 689 -25.87 26.11 2.63
C ALA A 689 -24.69 26.95 3.13
N ARG A 690 -24.82 28.27 3.14
CA ARG A 690 -23.93 29.13 3.92
C ARG A 690 -24.20 28.95 5.42
N PHE A 691 -23.21 29.23 6.27
CA PHE A 691 -23.39 29.26 7.72
C PHE A 691 -22.69 30.47 8.34
N LEU A 692 -23.25 30.97 9.45
CA LEU A 692 -22.71 32.13 10.14
C LEU A 692 -21.40 31.79 10.84
N VAL A 693 -20.35 32.57 10.57
CA VAL A 693 -19.07 32.49 11.29
C VAL A 693 -19.16 33.36 12.54
N SER A 694 -19.31 34.68 12.38
CA SER A 694 -19.51 35.59 13.51
C SER A 694 -20.13 36.92 13.04
N GLY A 695 -20.98 37.55 13.86
CA GLY A 695 -21.58 38.85 13.50
C GLY A 695 -22.36 38.80 12.18
N THR A 696 -21.81 39.41 11.13
CA THR A 696 -22.34 39.39 9.75
C THR A 696 -21.47 38.60 8.77
N ASP A 697 -20.40 37.96 9.25
CA ASP A 697 -19.48 37.15 8.45
C ASP A 697 -20.01 35.72 8.29
N TYR A 698 -20.04 35.22 7.05
CA TYR A 698 -20.59 33.93 6.68
C TYR A 698 -19.58 33.12 5.85
N ALA A 699 -19.59 31.81 6.05
CA ALA A 699 -18.90 30.88 5.18
C ALA A 699 -19.82 30.49 4.02
N HIS A 700 -19.52 30.99 2.82
CA HIS A 700 -20.35 30.82 1.61
C HIS A 700 -19.96 29.60 0.78
N PRO A 701 -20.91 28.86 0.18
CA PRO A 701 -20.64 27.73 -0.70
C PRO A 701 -20.29 28.16 -2.14
N LYS A 702 -19.20 28.92 -2.31
CA LYS A 702 -18.74 29.44 -3.62
C LYS A 702 -18.17 28.31 -4.49
N THR A 703 -18.55 28.25 -5.77
CA THR A 703 -18.14 27.13 -6.66
C THR A 703 -16.70 27.26 -7.15
N VAL A 704 -16.31 28.45 -7.61
CA VAL A 704 -14.91 28.79 -7.96
C VAL A 704 -14.54 30.04 -7.19
N VAL A 705 -13.51 29.95 -6.36
CA VAL A 705 -13.03 31.06 -5.52
C VAL A 705 -11.51 31.13 -5.53
N ALA A 706 -10.96 32.32 -5.77
CA ALA A 706 -9.52 32.56 -5.77
C ALA A 706 -9.19 33.91 -5.13
N ALA A 707 -8.12 33.97 -4.33
CA ALA A 707 -7.55 35.27 -3.95
C ALA A 707 -6.78 35.90 -5.13
N GLY A 708 -6.18 35.08 -6.00
CA GLY A 708 -5.65 35.51 -7.29
C GLY A 708 -6.72 35.60 -8.38
N ALA A 709 -6.27 35.90 -9.61
CA ALA A 709 -7.16 36.00 -10.76
C ALA A 709 -7.76 34.65 -11.17
N VAL A 710 -9.00 34.66 -11.67
CA VAL A 710 -9.64 33.53 -12.34
C VAL A 710 -9.64 33.77 -13.85
N THR A 711 -9.02 32.88 -14.62
CA THR A 711 -8.95 32.97 -16.10
C THR A 711 -9.54 31.73 -16.75
N ILE A 712 -10.53 31.92 -17.62
CA ILE A 712 -11.12 30.87 -18.46
C ILE A 712 -10.71 31.13 -19.91
N ASN A 713 -9.76 30.35 -20.41
CA ASN A 713 -9.23 30.52 -21.77
C ASN A 713 -10.12 29.85 -22.83
N ASN A 714 -10.63 28.65 -22.54
CA ASN A 714 -11.54 27.89 -23.38
C ASN A 714 -12.19 26.75 -22.54
N GLY A 715 -12.67 25.68 -23.18
CA GLY A 715 -13.31 24.55 -22.51
C GLY A 715 -14.83 24.52 -22.68
N ASN A 716 -15.43 23.42 -22.26
CA ASN A 716 -16.85 23.31 -21.97
C ASN A 716 -17.03 23.32 -20.45
N ASN A 717 -17.44 24.46 -19.91
CA ASN A 717 -17.44 24.71 -18.48
C ASN A 717 -18.88 24.88 -17.97
N THR A 718 -19.27 24.08 -16.99
CA THR A 718 -20.55 24.22 -16.29
C THR A 718 -20.27 24.41 -14.81
N ILE A 719 -20.67 25.56 -14.27
CA ILE A 719 -20.46 25.98 -12.89
C ILE A 719 -21.84 26.15 -12.26
N ASN A 720 -22.19 25.32 -11.29
CA ASN A 720 -23.48 25.39 -10.59
C ASN A 720 -23.25 25.66 -9.11
N SER A 721 -23.78 26.78 -8.62
CA SER A 721 -23.57 27.24 -7.25
C SER A 721 -24.91 27.50 -6.56
N THR A 722 -24.95 27.29 -5.24
CA THR A 722 -26.04 27.76 -4.36
C THR A 722 -25.75 29.13 -3.73
N ASP A 723 -24.62 29.71 -4.09
CA ASP A 723 -24.14 31.04 -3.72
C ASP A 723 -23.31 31.54 -4.92
N ASP A 724 -22.19 32.22 -4.74
CA ASP A 724 -21.48 32.78 -5.90
C ASP A 724 -20.92 31.70 -6.83
N GLY A 725 -21.09 31.92 -8.14
CA GLY A 725 -20.56 31.06 -9.18
C GLY A 725 -19.04 31.13 -9.26
N VAL A 726 -18.54 32.30 -9.66
CA VAL A 726 -17.10 32.60 -9.79
C VAL A 726 -16.78 33.87 -9.01
N HIS A 727 -15.85 33.76 -8.06
CA HIS A 727 -15.40 34.87 -7.23
C HIS A 727 -13.88 35.00 -7.27
N SER A 728 -13.38 36.23 -7.43
CA SER A 728 -11.96 36.56 -7.33
C SER A 728 -11.75 37.86 -6.57
N ASP A 729 -10.77 37.88 -5.66
CA ASP A 729 -10.36 39.11 -4.96
C ASP A 729 -9.59 40.07 -5.89
N LEU A 730 -9.19 39.61 -7.09
CA LEU A 730 -8.39 40.37 -8.04
C LEU A 730 -9.11 40.64 -9.36
N ALA A 731 -9.39 39.59 -10.14
CA ALA A 731 -9.97 39.73 -11.47
C ALA A 731 -10.54 38.42 -12.03
N VAL A 732 -11.57 38.53 -12.87
CA VAL A 732 -12.10 37.42 -13.69
C VAL A 732 -11.93 37.73 -15.16
N THR A 733 -11.35 36.83 -15.94
CA THR A 733 -11.21 36.96 -17.40
C THR A 733 -11.71 35.72 -18.13
N VAL A 734 -12.59 35.89 -19.12
CA VAL A 734 -13.03 34.84 -20.03
C VAL A 734 -12.59 35.18 -21.46
N ASN A 735 -11.61 34.44 -21.98
CA ASN A 735 -11.06 34.64 -23.32
C ASN A 735 -11.77 33.80 -24.40
N GLY A 736 -12.46 32.72 -24.02
CA GLY A 736 -12.98 31.74 -24.98
C GLY A 736 -13.78 30.60 -24.35
N GLY A 737 -14.16 29.62 -25.19
CA GLY A 737 -14.89 28.42 -24.77
C GLY A 737 -16.40 28.61 -24.67
N ASN A 738 -17.07 27.62 -24.10
CA ASN A 738 -18.50 27.65 -23.76
C ASN A 738 -18.65 27.50 -22.25
N THR A 739 -19.04 28.57 -21.58
CA THR A 739 -19.11 28.65 -20.12
C THR A 739 -20.55 28.94 -19.69
N ILE A 740 -21.12 28.04 -18.87
CA ILE A 740 -22.44 28.16 -18.26
C ILE A 740 -22.24 28.33 -16.75
N ILE A 741 -22.78 29.41 -16.20
CA ILE A 741 -22.72 29.74 -14.77
C ILE A 741 -24.16 29.87 -14.25
N ASN A 742 -24.53 28.99 -13.33
CA ASN A 742 -25.81 29.00 -12.65
C ASN A 742 -25.59 29.22 -11.15
N ALA A 743 -25.76 30.45 -10.68
CA ALA A 743 -25.63 30.82 -9.27
C ALA A 743 -27.04 30.98 -8.66
N ILE A 744 -27.65 29.87 -8.25
CA ILE A 744 -29.07 29.83 -7.86
C ILE A 744 -29.16 29.56 -6.37
N SER A 745 -29.30 30.64 -5.60
CA SER A 745 -29.51 30.60 -4.16
C SER A 745 -31.00 30.59 -3.80
N THR A 746 -31.32 29.89 -2.72
CA THR A 746 -32.62 30.00 -2.04
C THR A 746 -32.63 31.11 -0.97
N THR A 747 -31.48 31.76 -0.73
CA THR A 747 -31.35 32.87 0.21
C THR A 747 -31.43 34.18 -0.56
N GLN A 748 -32.31 35.09 -0.15
CA GLN A 748 -32.42 36.40 -0.78
C GLN A 748 -31.12 37.20 -0.69
N GLY A 749 -30.79 37.92 -1.75
CA GLY A 749 -29.58 38.74 -1.87
C GLY A 749 -28.28 37.95 -1.98
N MET A 750 -28.35 36.66 -2.31
CA MET A 750 -27.19 35.79 -2.47
C MET A 750 -27.22 35.12 -3.84
N GLY A 751 -26.07 34.62 -4.28
CA GLY A 751 -25.94 33.87 -5.53
C GLY A 751 -25.65 34.79 -6.70
N GLU A 752 -24.46 35.39 -6.68
CA GLU A 752 -23.95 36.18 -7.78
C GLU A 752 -23.30 35.28 -8.83
N GLY A 753 -23.46 35.61 -10.11
CA GLY A 753 -22.86 34.80 -11.18
C GLY A 753 -21.34 34.91 -11.21
N VAL A 754 -20.83 36.13 -11.43
CA VAL A 754 -19.40 36.46 -11.45
C VAL A 754 -19.14 37.72 -10.63
N GLU A 755 -18.26 37.64 -9.65
CA GLU A 755 -17.88 38.74 -8.76
C GLU A 755 -16.36 38.95 -8.75
N ALA A 756 -15.90 40.18 -9.04
CA ALA A 756 -14.51 40.60 -8.88
C ALA A 756 -14.36 42.13 -9.09
N PRO A 757 -13.24 42.74 -8.66
CA PRO A 757 -12.96 44.14 -8.96
C PRO A 757 -12.80 44.47 -10.45
N THR A 758 -12.23 43.55 -11.23
CA THR A 758 -12.10 43.68 -12.68
C THR A 758 -12.60 42.42 -13.38
N ILE A 759 -13.60 42.59 -14.24
CA ILE A 759 -14.21 41.49 -14.99
C ILE A 759 -14.04 41.76 -16.48
N THR A 760 -13.52 40.79 -17.23
CA THR A 760 -13.30 40.91 -18.68
C THR A 760 -13.89 39.72 -19.44
N PHE A 761 -14.74 40.00 -20.43
CA PHE A 761 -15.22 39.04 -21.41
C PHE A 761 -14.64 39.39 -22.79
N ALA A 762 -13.65 38.61 -23.23
CA ALA A 762 -12.90 38.85 -24.46
C ALA A 762 -13.27 37.90 -25.61
N GLY A 763 -13.90 36.76 -25.32
CA GLY A 763 -14.28 35.79 -26.35
C GLY A 763 -15.13 34.64 -25.80
N GLY A 764 -15.47 33.70 -26.69
CA GLY A 764 -16.28 32.53 -26.35
C GLY A 764 -17.77 32.85 -26.20
N VAL A 765 -18.51 31.92 -25.59
CA VAL A 765 -19.91 32.07 -25.21
C VAL A 765 -19.99 31.89 -23.69
N THR A 766 -20.44 32.93 -22.99
CA THR A 766 -20.70 32.87 -21.55
C THR A 766 -22.18 33.12 -21.30
N ASN A 767 -22.82 32.18 -20.62
CA ASN A 767 -24.22 32.28 -20.20
C ASN A 767 -24.29 32.24 -18.67
N VAL A 768 -24.76 33.34 -18.09
CA VAL A 768 -24.86 33.54 -16.65
C VAL A 768 -26.32 33.69 -16.25
N THR A 769 -26.76 32.85 -15.32
CA THR A 769 -28.04 32.99 -14.65
C THR A 769 -27.83 32.96 -13.14
N ALA A 770 -28.22 34.04 -12.48
CA ALA A 770 -28.01 34.27 -11.06
C ALA A 770 -29.34 34.55 -10.34
N SER A 771 -29.41 34.25 -9.03
CA SER A 771 -30.52 34.64 -8.16
C SER A 771 -30.33 36.02 -7.54
N ASN A 772 -29.08 36.47 -7.43
CA ASN A 772 -28.72 37.87 -7.27
C ASN A 772 -28.08 38.37 -8.57
N ASP A 773 -27.02 39.15 -8.50
CA ASP A 773 -26.50 39.84 -9.67
C ASP A 773 -25.81 38.88 -10.63
N GLY A 774 -26.10 39.03 -11.92
CA GLY A 774 -25.49 38.19 -12.94
C GLY A 774 -23.98 38.42 -12.97
N ILE A 775 -23.57 39.67 -13.10
CA ILE A 775 -22.19 40.14 -13.02
C ILE A 775 -22.14 41.24 -11.97
N ASN A 776 -21.22 41.14 -11.00
CA ASN A 776 -20.97 42.13 -9.98
C ASN A 776 -19.51 42.59 -10.03
N ALA A 777 -19.25 43.73 -10.68
CA ALA A 777 -17.92 44.34 -10.67
C ALA A 777 -17.79 45.29 -9.48
N THR A 778 -16.99 44.91 -8.48
CA THR A 778 -16.95 45.60 -7.19
C THR A 778 -15.63 45.37 -6.45
N TYR A 779 -15.16 46.37 -5.70
CA TYR A 779 -14.11 46.21 -4.66
C TYR A 779 -14.70 45.79 -3.29
N GLY A 780 -15.99 45.48 -3.25
CA GLY A 780 -16.75 45.15 -2.05
C GLY A 780 -17.49 46.36 -1.48
N THR A 781 -18.53 46.09 -0.68
CA THR A 781 -19.38 47.15 -0.11
C THR A 781 -18.61 48.00 0.90
N VAL A 782 -18.50 49.30 0.62
CA VAL A 782 -18.10 50.29 1.64
C VAL A 782 -19.25 50.50 2.64
N SER A 783 -18.92 50.68 3.92
CA SER A 783 -19.91 50.91 4.99
C SER A 783 -20.89 52.03 4.62
N GLY A 784 -22.17 51.67 4.42
CA GLY A 784 -23.24 52.60 4.05
C GLY A 784 -23.78 52.44 2.62
N GLY A 785 -23.22 51.53 1.80
CA GLY A 785 -23.74 51.23 0.46
C GLY A 785 -23.80 52.47 -0.42
N THR A 786 -22.65 53.06 -0.72
CA THR A 786 -22.62 54.31 -1.47
C THR A 786 -22.74 54.05 -2.97
N GLU A 787 -23.60 54.82 -3.64
CA GLU A 787 -23.70 54.97 -5.11
C GLU A 787 -22.46 55.65 -5.74
N SER A 788 -21.29 55.53 -5.10
CA SER A 788 -20.04 56.15 -5.54
C SER A 788 -19.26 55.18 -6.41
N ASN A 789 -18.59 55.72 -7.42
CA ASN A 789 -17.66 54.96 -8.25
C ASN A 789 -16.48 54.47 -7.40
N ASP A 790 -16.38 53.16 -7.18
CA ASP A 790 -15.32 52.50 -6.42
C ASP A 790 -14.06 52.19 -7.26
N GLY A 791 -14.12 52.45 -8.57
CA GLY A 791 -13.04 52.21 -9.52
C GLY A 791 -13.01 50.80 -10.11
N SER A 792 -13.95 49.92 -9.76
CA SER A 792 -14.11 48.59 -10.38
C SER A 792 -14.44 48.70 -11.88
N ASN A 793 -14.21 47.64 -12.64
CA ASN A 793 -14.39 47.68 -14.10
C ASN A 793 -14.97 46.39 -14.67
N LEU A 794 -15.98 46.55 -15.53
CA LEU A 794 -16.44 45.53 -16.46
C LEU A 794 -16.03 45.88 -17.89
N PHE A 795 -15.29 44.98 -18.53
CA PHE A 795 -14.89 45.07 -19.93
C PHE A 795 -15.54 43.96 -20.76
N VAL A 796 -16.18 44.33 -21.86
CA VAL A 796 -16.59 43.38 -22.90
C VAL A 796 -15.90 43.77 -24.20
N THR A 797 -14.93 42.98 -24.63
CA THR A 797 -14.11 43.24 -25.82
C THR A 797 -14.39 42.27 -26.97
N GLY A 798 -15.08 41.15 -26.71
CA GLY A 798 -15.43 40.15 -27.71
C GLY A 798 -16.33 39.04 -27.16
N GLY A 799 -16.64 38.05 -28.00
CA GLY A 799 -17.47 36.90 -27.64
C GLY A 799 -18.97 37.18 -27.56
N ILE A 800 -19.71 36.26 -26.95
CA ILE A 800 -21.14 36.36 -26.66
C ILE A 800 -21.33 36.26 -25.15
N LEU A 801 -21.85 37.31 -24.53
CA LEU A 801 -22.19 37.36 -23.11
C LEU A 801 -23.70 37.43 -22.95
N ILE A 802 -24.29 36.44 -22.28
CA ILE A 802 -25.73 36.36 -21.98
C ILE A 802 -25.89 36.40 -20.47
N VAL A 803 -26.66 37.35 -19.95
CA VAL A 803 -26.76 37.57 -18.49
C VAL A 803 -28.20 37.79 -18.05
N ALA A 804 -28.58 37.12 -16.97
CA ALA A 804 -29.80 37.37 -16.22
C ALA A 804 -29.54 37.23 -14.71
N GLY A 805 -30.06 38.16 -13.92
CA GLY A 805 -29.92 38.22 -12.46
C GLY A 805 -31.00 39.11 -11.85
N SER A 806 -30.81 39.49 -10.57
CA SER A 806 -31.46 40.63 -9.91
C SER A 806 -31.12 41.89 -10.69
N ASP A 807 -29.95 42.48 -10.48
CA ASP A 807 -29.29 43.21 -11.53
C ASP A 807 -28.66 42.20 -12.48
N ALA A 808 -28.97 42.30 -13.77
CA ALA A 808 -28.27 41.40 -14.69
C ALA A 808 -26.78 41.79 -14.75
N ILE A 809 -26.46 43.09 -14.80
CA ILE A 809 -25.11 43.61 -14.61
C ILE A 809 -25.17 44.70 -13.55
N ASP A 810 -24.37 44.56 -12.50
CA ASP A 810 -24.05 45.58 -11.52
C ASP A 810 -22.55 45.91 -11.59
N SER A 811 -22.23 47.19 -11.62
CA SER A 811 -20.86 47.67 -11.46
C SER A 811 -20.82 48.88 -10.56
N ASN A 812 -20.15 48.71 -9.42
CA ASN A 812 -19.83 49.84 -8.54
C ASN A 812 -18.83 50.83 -9.17
N GLY A 813 -18.34 50.57 -10.39
CA GLY A 813 -17.46 51.44 -11.14
C GLY A 813 -17.87 51.59 -12.60
N ASN A 814 -16.97 51.25 -13.52
CA ASN A 814 -17.12 51.57 -14.94
C ASN A 814 -17.46 50.34 -15.79
N ILE A 815 -18.28 50.53 -16.80
CA ILE A 815 -18.59 49.54 -17.83
C ILE A 815 -18.05 50.05 -19.17
N THR A 816 -17.27 49.23 -19.87
CA THR A 816 -16.82 49.51 -21.24
C THR A 816 -17.08 48.31 -22.15
N ILE A 817 -17.92 48.51 -23.17
CA ILE A 817 -18.18 47.53 -24.22
C ILE A 817 -17.52 48.04 -25.51
N SER A 818 -16.57 47.29 -26.05
CA SER A 818 -15.79 47.64 -27.25
C SER A 818 -15.89 46.61 -28.37
N GLY A 819 -16.50 45.45 -28.11
CA GLY A 819 -16.71 44.40 -29.10
C GLY A 819 -17.65 43.31 -28.57
N GLY A 820 -17.85 42.27 -29.38
CA GLY A 820 -18.71 41.13 -29.03
C GLY A 820 -20.21 41.42 -29.10
N THR A 821 -21.01 40.50 -28.55
CA THR A 821 -22.47 40.59 -28.43
C THR A 821 -22.86 40.39 -26.97
N THR A 822 -23.43 41.42 -26.36
CA THR A 822 -23.90 41.42 -24.97
C THR A 822 -25.43 41.43 -24.94
N ILE A 823 -26.02 40.41 -24.33
CA ILE A 823 -27.46 40.20 -24.22
C ILE A 823 -27.84 40.15 -22.75
N VAL A 824 -28.60 41.13 -22.30
CA VAL A 824 -28.87 41.35 -20.89
C VAL A 824 -30.37 41.35 -20.67
N SER A 825 -30.81 40.56 -19.71
CA SER A 825 -32.20 40.57 -19.27
C SER A 825 -32.28 40.83 -17.78
N GLY A 826 -32.57 42.09 -17.46
CA GLY A 826 -32.91 42.53 -16.11
C GLY A 826 -34.29 42.06 -15.64
N PRO A 827 -34.67 42.46 -14.42
CA PRO A 827 -35.85 41.99 -13.74
C PRO A 827 -37.09 42.79 -14.20
N THR A 828 -38.27 42.32 -13.76
CA THR A 828 -39.53 43.04 -14.03
C THR A 828 -39.75 44.20 -13.06
N ASN A 829 -39.33 44.01 -11.81
CA ASN A 829 -39.62 44.89 -10.69
C ASN A 829 -38.39 45.74 -10.36
N GLN A 830 -38.63 46.95 -9.90
CA GLN A 830 -37.65 47.83 -9.26
C GLN A 830 -37.38 47.37 -7.80
N PRO A 831 -36.29 47.80 -7.15
CA PRO A 831 -35.28 48.78 -7.60
C PRO A 831 -34.29 48.28 -8.67
N GLU A 832 -34.15 46.97 -8.82
CA GLU A 832 -33.10 46.33 -9.64
C GLU A 832 -33.32 46.54 -11.15
N GLU A 833 -32.23 46.48 -11.91
CA GLU A 833 -32.11 46.94 -13.30
C GLU A 833 -31.55 45.87 -14.25
N GLY A 834 -31.58 46.17 -15.55
CA GLY A 834 -30.80 45.39 -16.51
C GLY A 834 -29.29 45.64 -16.37
N ILE A 835 -28.91 46.91 -16.30
CA ILE A 835 -27.52 47.34 -16.15
C ILE A 835 -27.51 48.51 -15.17
N ASP A 836 -27.02 48.27 -13.96
CA ASP A 836 -26.68 49.30 -12.97
C ASP A 836 -25.18 49.62 -13.02
N PHE A 837 -24.86 50.89 -12.79
CA PHE A 837 -23.49 51.34 -12.66
C PHE A 837 -23.36 52.68 -11.92
N ASN A 838 -22.28 52.84 -11.15
CA ASN A 838 -21.97 54.09 -10.43
C ASN A 838 -21.02 55.03 -11.19
N GLY A 839 -20.17 54.47 -12.05
CA GLY A 839 -19.18 55.21 -12.85
C GLY A 839 -19.68 55.56 -14.25
N THR A 840 -18.87 55.25 -15.26
CA THR A 840 -19.23 55.49 -16.67
C THR A 840 -19.64 54.21 -17.38
N PHE A 841 -20.69 54.28 -18.20
CA PHE A 841 -21.01 53.24 -19.18
C PHE A 841 -20.66 53.69 -20.60
N LEU A 842 -19.54 53.21 -21.15
CA LEU A 842 -19.05 53.53 -22.49
C LEU A 842 -19.37 52.42 -23.49
N MET A 843 -20.17 52.75 -24.51
CA MET A 843 -20.45 51.89 -25.65
C MET A 843 -19.58 52.31 -26.85
N ASN A 844 -18.50 51.57 -27.08
CA ASN A 844 -17.45 51.88 -28.06
C ASN A 844 -17.36 50.88 -29.23
N GLY A 845 -18.08 49.77 -29.18
CA GLY A 845 -18.09 48.78 -30.26
C GLY A 845 -18.87 47.52 -29.90
N GLY A 846 -19.15 46.67 -30.89
CA GLY A 846 -19.94 45.45 -30.70
C GLY A 846 -21.45 45.70 -30.75
N THR A 847 -22.21 44.69 -30.29
CA THR A 847 -23.68 44.72 -30.19
C THR A 847 -24.09 44.60 -28.72
N LEU A 848 -24.94 45.51 -28.26
CA LEU A 848 -25.57 45.46 -26.95
C LEU A 848 -27.08 45.45 -27.14
N ILE A 849 -27.76 44.51 -26.49
CA ILE A 849 -29.20 44.60 -26.23
C ILE A 849 -29.47 44.25 -24.76
N ALA A 850 -29.92 45.25 -24.01
CA ALA A 850 -30.32 45.10 -22.62
C ALA A 850 -31.76 45.54 -22.43
N ALA A 851 -32.47 44.93 -21.51
CA ALA A 851 -33.81 45.33 -21.12
C ALA A 851 -34.00 45.14 -19.61
N GLY A 852 -34.82 45.97 -18.97
CA GLY A 852 -35.01 45.90 -17.52
C GLY A 852 -36.27 46.62 -17.02
N SER A 853 -36.35 46.76 -15.70
CA SER A 853 -37.48 47.31 -14.93
C SER A 853 -37.69 48.82 -15.17
N ASN A 854 -38.76 49.39 -14.61
CA ASN A 854 -38.99 50.84 -14.60
C ASN A 854 -38.33 51.51 -13.38
N SER A 855 -37.05 51.25 -13.15
CA SER A 855 -36.35 51.84 -12.02
C SER A 855 -36.06 53.33 -12.28
N ASN A 856 -36.09 54.12 -11.21
CA ASN A 856 -35.68 55.53 -11.25
C ASN A 856 -34.15 55.68 -11.31
N MET A 857 -33.42 54.58 -11.14
CA MET A 857 -31.95 54.56 -11.16
C MET A 857 -31.42 54.36 -12.58
N THR A 858 -32.27 54.01 -13.56
CA THR A 858 -31.79 53.53 -14.85
C THR A 858 -31.21 54.65 -15.68
N LYS A 859 -29.89 54.60 -15.86
CA LYS A 859 -29.10 55.60 -16.59
C LYS A 859 -29.00 55.26 -18.09
N SER A 860 -28.75 56.28 -18.92
CA SER A 860 -28.34 56.07 -20.31
C SER A 860 -26.85 55.73 -20.39
N MET A 861 -26.37 55.24 -21.54
CA MET A 861 -24.93 55.20 -21.79
C MET A 861 -24.32 56.61 -21.70
N GLY A 862 -23.04 56.69 -21.37
CA GLY A 862 -22.30 57.94 -21.23
C GLY A 862 -22.09 58.64 -22.58
N ALA A 863 -22.11 59.97 -22.56
CA ALA A 863 -21.97 60.80 -23.76
C ALA A 863 -20.63 60.64 -24.49
N ALA A 864 -19.60 60.13 -23.81
CA ALA A 864 -18.29 59.82 -24.39
C ALA A 864 -18.25 58.49 -25.18
N SER A 865 -19.37 57.74 -25.24
CA SER A 865 -19.51 56.58 -26.11
C SER A 865 -19.23 56.95 -27.57
N THR A 866 -18.51 56.09 -28.29
CA THR A 866 -18.10 56.34 -29.69
C THR A 866 -18.98 55.64 -30.72
N GLN A 867 -19.71 54.59 -30.33
CA GLN A 867 -20.64 53.88 -31.20
C GLN A 867 -22.07 54.43 -31.05
N THR A 868 -22.80 54.56 -32.16
CA THR A 868 -24.19 55.01 -32.12
C THR A 868 -25.05 54.03 -31.33
N SER A 869 -25.81 54.54 -30.36
CA SER A 869 -26.66 53.77 -29.46
C SER A 869 -28.01 54.46 -29.21
N MET A 870 -28.95 53.68 -28.69
CA MET A 870 -30.31 54.07 -28.35
C MET A 870 -30.60 53.68 -26.90
N TYR A 871 -31.11 54.63 -26.11
CA TYR A 871 -31.77 54.38 -24.84
C TYR A 871 -33.26 54.59 -25.05
N ILE A 872 -34.00 53.49 -25.14
CA ILE A 872 -35.40 53.45 -25.52
C ILE A 872 -36.23 53.21 -24.26
N LYS A 873 -37.13 54.13 -23.91
CA LYS A 873 -38.04 54.00 -22.76
C LYS A 873 -39.48 53.87 -23.24
N SER A 874 -40.23 53.00 -22.59
CA SER A 874 -41.67 52.83 -22.76
C SER A 874 -42.38 53.39 -21.53
N SER A 875 -43.43 54.17 -21.76
CA SER A 875 -44.31 54.69 -20.71
C SER A 875 -45.19 53.59 -20.06
N ALA A 876 -45.29 52.42 -20.69
CA ALA A 876 -46.03 51.26 -20.21
C ALA A 876 -45.17 49.99 -20.24
N GLN A 877 -45.53 49.00 -19.41
CA GLN A 877 -44.83 47.71 -19.40
C GLN A 877 -44.95 47.00 -20.76
N LEU A 878 -43.84 46.46 -21.22
CA LEU A 878 -43.73 45.66 -22.42
C LEU A 878 -43.64 44.18 -22.05
N ALA A 879 -44.52 43.36 -22.62
CA ALA A 879 -44.67 41.96 -22.23
C ALA A 879 -43.50 41.08 -22.72
N ALA A 880 -43.03 40.16 -21.85
CA ALA A 880 -42.00 39.15 -22.16
C ALA A 880 -42.40 38.20 -23.31
N SER A 881 -43.70 38.06 -23.58
CA SER A 881 -44.22 37.23 -24.67
C SER A 881 -44.03 37.86 -26.05
N SER A 882 -43.66 39.14 -26.12
CA SER A 882 -43.55 39.95 -27.33
C SER A 882 -42.09 40.34 -27.60
N MET A 883 -41.79 40.94 -28.75
CA MET A 883 -40.43 41.28 -29.16
C MET A 883 -40.28 42.75 -29.56
N LEU A 884 -39.12 43.32 -29.30
CA LEU A 884 -38.63 44.56 -29.89
C LEU A 884 -38.09 44.25 -31.28
N HIS A 885 -38.48 45.03 -32.28
CA HIS A 885 -37.88 45.00 -33.60
C HIS A 885 -37.51 46.41 -34.04
N ILE A 886 -36.28 46.59 -34.53
CA ILE A 886 -35.81 47.88 -35.06
C ILE A 886 -35.32 47.66 -36.48
N GLU A 887 -35.84 48.46 -37.41
CA GLU A 887 -35.42 48.48 -38.82
C GLU A 887 -35.04 49.89 -39.25
N ASN A 888 -34.18 50.01 -40.25
CA ASN A 888 -33.93 51.29 -40.91
C ASN A 888 -35.05 51.63 -41.92
N ALA A 889 -34.96 52.78 -42.58
CA ALA A 889 -35.95 53.20 -43.59
C ALA A 889 -36.10 52.22 -44.78
N SER A 890 -35.08 51.42 -45.10
CA SER A 890 -35.12 50.41 -46.17
C SER A 890 -35.67 49.04 -45.71
N GLY A 891 -36.12 48.92 -44.46
CA GLY A 891 -36.60 47.65 -43.88
C GLY A 891 -35.48 46.68 -43.52
N THR A 892 -34.24 47.14 -43.43
CA THR A 892 -33.13 46.32 -42.95
C THR A 892 -33.20 46.22 -41.44
N GLU A 893 -33.26 45.00 -40.93
CA GLU A 893 -33.29 44.70 -39.49
C GLU A 893 -31.97 45.09 -38.82
N MET A 894 -32.07 45.85 -37.72
CA MET A 894 -30.97 46.20 -36.83
C MET A 894 -30.94 45.26 -35.62
N VAL A 895 -32.10 44.93 -35.07
CA VAL A 895 -32.26 43.97 -33.96
C VAL A 895 -33.70 43.45 -33.92
N THR A 896 -33.85 42.15 -33.66
CA THR A 896 -35.08 41.56 -33.11
C THR A 896 -34.76 40.89 -31.79
N PHE A 897 -35.34 41.37 -30.71
CA PHE A 897 -35.06 40.88 -29.35
C PHE A 897 -36.33 40.58 -28.59
N LYS A 898 -36.39 39.40 -27.99
CA LYS A 898 -37.47 39.03 -27.07
C LYS A 898 -36.93 39.01 -25.64
N PRO A 899 -37.39 39.91 -24.75
CA PRO A 899 -36.93 39.94 -23.37
C PRO A 899 -37.38 38.68 -22.60
N LYS A 900 -36.60 38.26 -21.60
CA LYS A 900 -36.95 37.15 -20.69
C LYS A 900 -38.13 37.52 -19.79
N ASN A 901 -38.15 38.79 -19.37
CA ASN A 901 -39.05 39.36 -18.36
C ASN A 901 -39.91 40.49 -18.95
N GLY A 902 -40.91 40.97 -18.21
CA GLY A 902 -41.63 42.19 -18.58
C GLY A 902 -40.74 43.40 -18.36
N VAL A 903 -40.63 44.32 -19.33
CA VAL A 903 -39.59 45.37 -19.33
C VAL A 903 -40.18 46.75 -19.66
N TYR A 904 -39.43 47.80 -19.34
CA TYR A 904 -39.81 49.19 -19.61
C TYR A 904 -38.80 49.96 -20.44
N TYR A 905 -37.57 49.48 -20.54
CA TYR A 905 -36.56 50.11 -21.36
C TYR A 905 -35.75 49.10 -22.15
N PHE A 906 -35.05 49.62 -23.16
CA PHE A 906 -33.97 48.93 -23.84
C PHE A 906 -32.75 49.82 -23.97
N HIS A 907 -31.57 49.27 -23.68
CA HIS A 907 -30.31 49.80 -24.20
C HIS A 907 -29.96 49.03 -25.46
N PHE A 908 -29.81 49.70 -26.58
CA PHE A 908 -29.46 49.07 -27.85
C PHE A 908 -28.30 49.79 -28.53
N SER A 909 -27.29 49.02 -28.94
CA SER A 909 -26.25 49.49 -29.84
C SER A 909 -25.82 48.35 -30.76
N SER A 910 -25.39 48.70 -31.96
CA SER A 910 -24.94 47.75 -32.97
C SER A 910 -23.99 48.47 -33.94
N PRO A 911 -23.01 47.78 -34.55
CA PRO A 911 -22.18 48.37 -35.60
C PRO A 911 -22.99 48.79 -36.84
N ASN A 912 -24.21 48.27 -36.98
CA ASN A 912 -25.11 48.60 -38.08
C ASN A 912 -25.93 49.88 -37.83
N LEU A 913 -25.89 50.45 -36.62
CA LEU A 913 -26.48 51.75 -36.35
C LEU A 913 -25.56 52.87 -36.88
N ALA A 914 -26.15 53.82 -37.59
CA ALA A 914 -25.48 54.98 -38.16
C ALA A 914 -26.03 56.28 -37.58
N ALA A 915 -25.19 57.30 -37.52
CA ALA A 915 -25.60 58.67 -37.22
C ALA A 915 -26.48 59.26 -38.34
N SER A 916 -27.29 60.27 -38.02
CA SER A 916 -28.15 60.97 -38.98
C SER A 916 -29.06 60.03 -39.82
N THR A 917 -29.46 58.89 -39.26
CA THR A 917 -30.22 57.85 -39.97
C THR A 917 -31.57 57.61 -39.29
N SER A 918 -32.62 57.45 -40.09
CA SER A 918 -33.96 57.19 -39.58
C SER A 918 -34.22 55.70 -39.35
N TYR A 919 -34.82 55.38 -38.20
CA TYR A 919 -35.18 54.04 -37.76
C TYR A 919 -36.63 53.98 -37.31
N LYS A 920 -37.26 52.83 -37.55
CA LYS A 920 -38.58 52.48 -37.04
C LYS A 920 -38.44 51.45 -35.93
N ILE A 921 -39.13 51.69 -34.82
CA ILE A 921 -39.12 50.82 -33.66
C ILE A 921 -40.52 50.22 -33.53
N TYR A 922 -40.59 48.90 -33.60
CA TYR A 922 -41.81 48.12 -33.40
C TYR A 922 -41.71 47.33 -32.10
N PHE A 923 -42.88 47.10 -31.48
CA PHE A 923 -43.02 46.13 -30.42
C PHE A 923 -44.19 45.19 -30.73
N GLY A 924 -43.96 43.88 -30.62
CA GLY A 924 -44.85 42.84 -31.14
C GLY A 924 -44.41 42.33 -32.51
N GLY A 925 -45.31 41.63 -33.18
CA GLY A 925 -45.01 40.98 -34.45
C GLY A 925 -44.65 39.50 -34.26
N THR A 926 -44.18 38.89 -35.34
CA THR A 926 -43.75 37.49 -35.34
C THR A 926 -42.40 37.35 -36.01
N TYR A 927 -41.62 36.34 -35.60
CA TYR A 927 -40.34 36.01 -36.21
C TYR A 927 -40.36 34.55 -36.64
N THR A 928 -40.07 34.29 -37.91
CA THR A 928 -40.15 32.94 -38.50
C THR A 928 -38.85 32.56 -39.20
N GLY A 929 -38.57 31.26 -39.28
CA GLY A 929 -37.43 30.73 -40.05
C GLY A 929 -36.04 30.95 -39.45
N GLY A 930 -35.93 31.51 -38.23
CA GLY A 930 -34.64 31.75 -37.56
C GLY A 930 -34.45 31.03 -36.23
N SER A 931 -33.36 31.36 -35.53
CA SER A 931 -33.01 30.89 -34.18
C SER A 931 -32.82 32.09 -33.24
N PHE A 932 -32.41 31.86 -32.00
CA PHE A 932 -32.06 32.93 -31.07
C PHE A 932 -30.79 32.61 -30.27
N VAL A 933 -30.10 33.67 -29.87
CA VAL A 933 -28.97 33.65 -28.94
C VAL A 933 -29.49 34.22 -27.62
N GLY A 934 -29.63 33.39 -26.58
CA GLY A 934 -30.23 33.83 -25.32
C GLY A 934 -30.77 32.76 -24.35
N GLY A 935 -30.15 31.58 -24.24
CA GLY A 935 -30.57 30.55 -23.27
C GLY A 935 -31.59 29.54 -23.78
N SER A 936 -32.19 28.75 -22.88
CA SER A 936 -32.97 27.53 -23.20
C SER A 936 -34.49 27.72 -23.34
N SER A 937 -35.01 28.92 -23.04
CA SER A 937 -36.41 29.34 -23.19
C SER A 937 -36.47 30.44 -24.25
N PRO A 938 -37.55 30.62 -25.06
CA PRO A 938 -37.54 31.47 -26.25
C PRO A 938 -37.49 32.97 -25.92
N TRP A 939 -36.36 33.45 -25.42
CA TRP A 939 -35.96 34.84 -25.17
C TRP A 939 -34.52 35.03 -25.68
N GLY A 940 -34.13 36.27 -25.96
CA GLY A 940 -32.82 36.61 -26.49
C GLY A 940 -32.86 37.33 -27.84
N LEU A 941 -31.71 37.39 -28.48
CA LEU A 941 -31.48 38.01 -29.79
C LEU A 941 -31.83 37.02 -30.89
N TYR A 942 -32.86 37.31 -31.67
CA TYR A 942 -33.30 36.48 -32.78
C TYR A 942 -32.41 36.75 -34.01
N THR A 943 -32.03 35.68 -34.70
CA THR A 943 -31.10 35.73 -35.84
C THR A 943 -31.48 34.73 -36.92
N GLY A 944 -31.09 35.00 -38.16
CA GLY A 944 -31.23 34.07 -39.29
C GLY A 944 -32.65 33.83 -39.79
N GLY A 945 -33.64 34.58 -39.29
CA GLY A 945 -35.03 34.50 -39.73
C GLY A 945 -35.54 35.82 -40.31
N THR A 946 -36.86 35.97 -40.35
CA THR A 946 -37.53 37.17 -40.86
C THR A 946 -38.60 37.64 -39.89
N TYR A 947 -38.53 38.93 -39.56
CA TYR A 947 -39.57 39.63 -38.82
C TYR A 947 -40.77 39.97 -39.72
N ALA A 948 -41.98 39.78 -39.20
CA ALA A 948 -43.22 40.27 -39.80
C ALA A 948 -43.95 41.17 -38.80
N SER A 949 -44.30 42.38 -39.27
CA SER A 949 -45.04 43.38 -38.47
C SER A 949 -46.49 42.99 -38.18
N THR A 950 -46.98 41.87 -38.72
CA THR A 950 -48.30 41.33 -38.39
C THR A 950 -48.38 41.01 -36.89
N GLY A 951 -49.25 41.73 -36.17
CA GLY A 951 -49.34 41.67 -34.71
C GLY A 951 -48.33 42.55 -33.97
N GLY A 952 -47.55 43.36 -34.68
CA GLY A 952 -46.63 44.36 -34.14
C GLY A 952 -47.21 45.76 -34.23
N THR A 953 -46.83 46.63 -33.30
CA THR A 953 -47.18 48.06 -33.29
C THR A 953 -45.94 48.89 -33.56
N LEU A 954 -46.00 49.79 -34.54
CA LEU A 954 -44.99 50.83 -34.71
C LEU A 954 -45.06 51.80 -33.52
N LYS A 955 -44.03 51.80 -32.69
CA LYS A 955 -43.95 52.60 -31.46
C LYS A 955 -43.31 53.97 -31.70
N SER A 956 -42.29 54.03 -32.55
CA SER A 956 -41.60 55.29 -32.84
C SER A 956 -40.99 55.26 -34.25
N THR A 957 -40.95 56.44 -34.89
CA THR A 957 -40.07 56.73 -36.01
C THR A 957 -39.12 57.82 -35.55
N THR A 958 -37.83 57.53 -35.48
CA THR A 958 -36.82 58.42 -34.92
C THR A 958 -35.64 58.57 -35.86
N THR A 959 -34.88 59.66 -35.72
CA THR A 959 -33.63 59.87 -36.47
C THR A 959 -32.50 60.06 -35.47
N THR A 960 -31.44 59.27 -35.60
CA THR A 960 -30.25 59.39 -34.74
C THR A 960 -29.53 60.72 -34.96
N SER A 961 -28.92 61.25 -33.91
CA SER A 961 -28.19 62.52 -33.94
C SER A 961 -26.97 62.46 -34.86
N ALA A 962 -26.62 63.61 -35.45
CA ALA A 962 -25.39 63.77 -36.24
C ALA A 962 -24.14 63.87 -35.36
N THR A 963 -24.27 64.38 -34.13
CA THR A 963 -23.16 64.67 -33.21
C THR A 963 -23.17 63.71 -32.02
N ASN A 964 -24.31 63.55 -31.35
CA ASN A 964 -24.42 62.71 -30.16
C ASN A 964 -24.48 61.22 -30.56
N ARG A 965 -23.68 60.39 -29.89
CA ARG A 965 -23.71 58.94 -30.13
C ARG A 965 -24.86 58.24 -29.39
N VAL A 966 -25.25 58.75 -28.22
CA VAL A 966 -26.35 58.21 -27.41
C VAL A 966 -27.65 58.94 -27.73
N ASN A 967 -28.68 58.19 -28.15
CA ASN A 967 -29.98 58.73 -28.57
C ASN A 967 -31.08 58.30 -27.60
N MET A 968 -31.71 59.25 -26.92
CA MET A 968 -32.85 58.97 -26.03
C MET A 968 -34.16 58.96 -26.82
N ILE A 969 -34.94 57.89 -26.66
CA ILE A 969 -36.21 57.68 -27.35
C ILE A 969 -37.25 57.28 -26.30
N THR A 970 -38.44 57.88 -26.35
CA THR A 970 -39.55 57.52 -25.47
C THR A 970 -40.80 57.25 -26.29
N PHE A 971 -41.58 56.23 -25.94
CA PHE A 971 -42.87 55.95 -26.57
C PHE A 971 -43.93 55.40 -25.61
#